data_AF-A0A1Q9C4W4-F1
#
_entry.id   AF-A0A1Q9C4W4-F1
#
_cell.length_a   1.000
_cell.length_b   1.000
_cell.length_c   1.000
_cell.angle_alpha   90.00
_cell.angle_beta   90.00
_cell.angle_gamma   90.00
#
_symmetry.space_group_name_H-M   'P 1'
#
loop_
_entity.id
_entity.type
_entity.pdbx_description
1 polymer ?
#
loop_
_entity_poly.entity_id
_entity_poly.type
_entity_poly.pdbx_seq_one_letter_code
_entity_poly.pdbx_strand_id
1 'polypeptide(L)'
;MELALAAADGTAQAWNEVYRHPARYGWKAYCRRFRQACQLEERALAAYAELRPLGEQWQKKYTKACGLDVDACVGSLMLALNVLPGVRTLSSCNSIHEGAHEEEALVAFAAEVEELAQQVAEAVGQSHFRKSQEGVIQPRIAGEKAVAFKSYIVFSVATKAGRPDGLRRLQEMMAAARAVHSLARRLRCAAEATKATEALEPQEPPNIPTKPSEEVQGEGLDVSPLAIDSQLKVKALRKQWSTRHWVQLSPFNPQELCSFRDELVADLKGLQPIETSHTQALVLPLEEAGPSPVLHRLVETFRAQQFRSLVQSITGCSALTSQKCALVAIPPEGHVLPQCFAGEHARGEVAFVLFLPEDWWKEGDGGLFELYAETGKPVARLVPEPGLLLYTAGTGAAITRVLTEDAPQLAVHGLLASDAAEEAASPFLANDLIVPRPVNGGRRCHQKHRALNQWICEKFLDSALQTDLRAQFEETSHIKLPGFLNERLATQLAAAVGDARLEAWQEAGPVRVQRCLLLGEASACPLGRAMAEVGSYMASETFLEFLEALTGVTRSSGSAISLQIRCFRPGLDFQRPRCTQRPQLDVILGFEVASLARPRSRKRRSMRSMRSMGGADGYVEGDTAHLRTAEASGILAGPGGVPAPLPVLLRLPLRNNVLRLVLRDPKTSHYVEPLQASAPTSRWEICLAVPVEELPSSGEEAEEAAAPLSPAPNKSRRRKRGRSRPATASEFKATPRKRRAVAKGKDETNVFVLVLSGSADCLAAAGHECLN
;
A
#
# COMPACT_ATOMS: atom_id res chain seq x y z
N MET A 1 -19.48 23.28 -19.96
CA MET A 1 -18.11 23.14 -20.51
C MET A 1 -17.25 22.27 -19.60
N GLU A 2 -16.99 22.67 -18.35
CA GLU A 2 -16.28 21.83 -17.38
C GLU A 2 -16.98 20.50 -17.11
N LEU A 3 -18.31 20.47 -17.04
CA LEU A 3 -19.10 19.22 -16.95
C LEU A 3 -18.92 18.27 -18.15
N ALA A 4 -18.79 18.81 -19.37
CA ALA A 4 -18.59 18.01 -20.58
C ALA A 4 -17.13 17.53 -20.72
N LEU A 5 -16.17 18.32 -20.24
CA LEU A 5 -14.75 17.95 -20.19
C LEU A 5 -14.45 16.98 -19.04
N ALA A 6 -15.09 17.12 -17.89
CA ALA A 6 -15.00 16.16 -16.78
C ALA A 6 -15.67 14.82 -17.12
N ALA A 7 -16.76 14.83 -17.90
CA ALA A 7 -17.33 13.61 -18.47
C ALA A 7 -16.41 12.95 -19.52
N ALA A 8 -15.64 13.74 -20.29
CA ALA A 8 -14.65 13.24 -21.24
C ALA A 8 -13.41 12.63 -20.54
N ASP A 9 -12.90 13.28 -19.50
CA ASP A 9 -11.77 12.76 -18.70
C ASP A 9 -12.15 11.48 -17.94
N GLY A 10 -13.38 11.39 -17.42
CA GLY A 10 -13.90 10.18 -16.77
C GLY A 10 -14.21 9.02 -17.72
N THR A 11 -14.45 9.29 -19.01
CA THR A 11 -14.71 8.23 -20.00
C THR A 11 -13.41 7.67 -20.58
N ALA A 12 -12.41 8.51 -20.89
CA ALA A 12 -11.11 8.07 -21.44
C ALA A 12 -10.37 7.05 -20.56
N GLN A 13 -10.48 7.15 -19.23
CA GLN A 13 -9.83 6.22 -18.30
C GLN A 13 -10.53 4.86 -18.24
N ALA A 14 -11.87 4.84 -18.24
CA ALA A 14 -12.68 3.61 -18.27
C ALA A 14 -12.46 2.81 -19.56
N TRP A 15 -12.18 3.47 -20.69
CA TRP A 15 -11.91 2.82 -21.96
C TRP A 15 -10.66 1.93 -21.92
N ASN A 16 -9.56 2.39 -21.32
CA ASN A 16 -8.32 1.59 -21.21
C ASN A 16 -8.51 0.31 -20.37
N GLU A 17 -9.42 0.32 -19.40
CA GLU A 17 -9.79 -0.86 -18.60
C GLU A 17 -10.68 -1.84 -19.38
N VAL A 18 -11.59 -1.31 -20.21
CA VAL A 18 -12.47 -2.08 -21.11
C VAL A 18 -11.68 -2.77 -22.23
N TYR A 19 -10.59 -2.15 -22.71
CA TYR A 19 -9.76 -2.65 -23.82
C TYR A 19 -8.73 -3.74 -23.46
N ARG A 20 -8.63 -4.15 -22.18
CA ARG A 20 -7.79 -5.32 -21.82
C ARG A 20 -8.34 -6.60 -22.48
N HIS A 21 -7.47 -7.30 -23.20
CA HIS A 21 -7.81 -8.43 -24.07
C HIS A 21 -8.67 -9.50 -23.34
N PRO A 22 -9.90 -9.79 -23.79
CA PRO A 22 -10.85 -10.57 -23.01
C PRO A 22 -10.67 -12.09 -23.07
N ALA A 23 -9.64 -12.59 -23.76
CA ALA A 23 -9.33 -14.02 -23.85
C ALA A 23 -9.08 -14.74 -22.51
N ARG A 24 -9.15 -14.02 -21.37
CA ARG A 24 -9.01 -14.58 -20.02
C ARG A 24 -10.28 -14.52 -19.17
N TYR A 25 -11.37 -13.93 -19.66
CA TYR A 25 -12.60 -13.77 -18.87
C TYR A 25 -13.59 -14.90 -19.12
N GLY A 26 -14.18 -15.44 -18.05
CA GLY A 26 -15.36 -16.29 -18.16
C GLY A 26 -16.54 -15.52 -18.79
N TRP A 27 -17.50 -16.23 -19.40
CA TRP A 27 -18.62 -15.61 -20.11
C TRP A 27 -19.42 -14.60 -19.26
N LYS A 28 -19.60 -14.87 -17.97
CA LYS A 28 -20.29 -13.95 -17.05
C LYS A 28 -19.55 -12.61 -16.93
N ALA A 29 -18.23 -12.64 -16.76
CA ALA A 29 -17.38 -11.46 -16.70
C ALA A 29 -17.37 -10.71 -18.03
N TYR A 30 -17.31 -11.44 -19.15
CA TYR A 30 -17.50 -10.86 -20.49
C TYR A 30 -18.84 -10.13 -20.64
N CYS A 31 -19.97 -10.76 -20.32
CA CYS A 31 -21.30 -10.14 -20.42
C CYS A 31 -21.45 -8.90 -19.52
N ARG A 32 -20.77 -8.87 -18.37
CA ARG A 32 -20.74 -7.69 -17.49
C ARG A 32 -19.99 -6.54 -18.16
N ARG A 33 -18.78 -6.80 -18.67
CA ARG A 33 -17.95 -5.80 -19.36
C ARG A 33 -18.59 -5.29 -20.64
N PHE A 34 -19.21 -6.17 -21.42
CA PHE A 34 -19.93 -5.79 -22.63
C PHE A 34 -21.09 -4.81 -22.31
N ARG A 35 -21.87 -5.09 -21.26
CA ARG A 35 -22.93 -4.17 -20.81
C ARG A 35 -22.38 -2.83 -20.33
N GLN A 36 -21.28 -2.83 -19.56
CA GLN A 36 -20.62 -1.60 -19.12
C GLN A 36 -20.12 -0.77 -20.31
N ALA A 37 -19.49 -1.40 -21.30
CA ALA A 37 -19.05 -0.74 -22.52
C ALA A 37 -20.23 -0.12 -23.28
N CYS A 38 -21.33 -0.87 -23.49
CA CYS A 38 -22.53 -0.30 -24.13
C CYS A 38 -23.12 0.88 -23.35
N GLN A 39 -23.14 0.84 -22.01
CA GLN A 39 -23.66 1.96 -21.19
C GLN A 39 -22.78 3.21 -21.32
N LEU A 40 -21.46 3.06 -21.41
CA LEU A 40 -20.55 4.18 -21.64
C LEU A 40 -20.77 4.79 -23.04
N GLU A 41 -20.95 3.95 -24.06
CA GLU A 41 -21.26 4.37 -25.43
C GLU A 41 -22.62 5.09 -25.51
N GLU A 42 -23.65 4.59 -24.82
CA GLU A 42 -24.97 5.23 -24.74
C GLU A 42 -24.92 6.61 -24.07
N ARG A 43 -24.12 6.76 -23.01
CA ARG A 43 -23.90 8.05 -22.35
C ARG A 43 -23.17 9.02 -23.27
N ALA A 44 -22.17 8.54 -24.01
CA ALA A 44 -21.46 9.35 -24.99
C ALA A 44 -22.40 9.80 -26.12
N LEU A 45 -23.28 8.92 -26.61
CA LEU A 45 -24.33 9.25 -27.59
C LEU A 45 -25.27 10.35 -27.06
N ALA A 46 -25.78 10.19 -25.83
CA ALA A 46 -26.68 11.14 -25.21
C ALA A 46 -26.02 12.53 -25.09
N ALA A 47 -24.79 12.58 -24.57
CA ALA A 47 -24.02 13.82 -24.47
C ALA A 47 -23.75 14.45 -25.85
N TYR A 48 -23.41 13.64 -26.86
CA TYR A 48 -23.20 14.14 -28.22
C TYR A 48 -24.48 14.75 -28.83
N ALA A 49 -25.63 14.13 -28.58
CA ALA A 49 -26.93 14.62 -29.04
C ALA A 49 -27.31 15.95 -28.36
N GLU A 50 -27.06 16.10 -27.06
CA GLU A 50 -27.29 17.34 -26.31
C GLU A 50 -26.43 18.51 -26.80
N LEU A 51 -25.24 18.23 -27.35
CA LEU A 51 -24.35 19.26 -27.89
C LEU A 51 -24.77 19.76 -29.28
N ARG A 52 -25.70 19.07 -29.97
CA ARG A 52 -26.13 19.40 -31.33
C ARG A 52 -26.67 20.83 -31.50
N PRO A 53 -27.53 21.36 -30.59
CA PRO A 53 -28.06 22.72 -30.71
C PRO A 53 -27.00 23.81 -30.51
N LEU A 54 -25.87 23.47 -29.88
CA LEU A 54 -24.80 24.44 -29.59
C LEU A 54 -23.91 24.71 -30.82
N GLY A 55 -23.99 23.88 -31.85
CA GLY A 55 -23.26 24.03 -33.12
C GLY A 55 -22.08 23.07 -33.29
N GLU A 56 -21.66 22.89 -34.55
CA GLU A 56 -20.67 21.89 -35.00
C GLU A 56 -19.31 22.01 -34.27
N GLN A 57 -18.92 23.22 -33.87
CA GLN A 57 -17.67 23.45 -33.15
C GLN A 57 -17.63 22.74 -31.79
N TRP A 58 -18.76 22.65 -31.09
CA TRP A 58 -18.83 22.00 -29.77
C TRP A 58 -18.81 20.48 -29.87
N GLN A 59 -19.48 19.94 -30.89
CA GLN A 59 -19.40 18.53 -31.23
C GLN A 59 -17.95 18.13 -31.55
N LYS A 60 -17.24 18.91 -32.38
CA LYS A 60 -15.81 18.67 -32.67
C LYS A 60 -14.93 18.70 -31.42
N LYS A 61 -15.14 19.66 -30.52
CA LYS A 61 -14.40 19.74 -29.26
C LYS A 61 -14.67 18.53 -28.35
N TYR A 62 -15.91 18.12 -28.21
CA TYR A 62 -16.29 16.95 -27.41
C TYR A 62 -15.74 15.65 -28.02
N THR A 63 -15.82 15.51 -29.35
CA THR A 63 -15.30 14.35 -30.08
C THR A 63 -13.80 14.19 -29.87
N LYS A 64 -13.06 15.30 -30.01
CA LYS A 64 -11.62 15.36 -29.75
C LYS A 64 -11.26 15.09 -28.28
N ALA A 65 -12.04 15.61 -27.34
CA ALA A 65 -11.79 15.43 -25.90
C ALA A 65 -12.05 13.99 -25.43
N CYS A 66 -13.08 13.33 -25.94
CA CYS A 66 -13.42 11.95 -25.58
C CYS A 66 -12.63 10.90 -26.37
N GLY A 67 -11.80 11.30 -27.33
CA GLY A 67 -11.19 10.37 -28.28
C GLY A 67 -12.22 9.62 -29.14
N LEU A 68 -13.43 10.18 -29.32
CA LEU A 68 -14.49 9.60 -30.16
C LEU A 68 -14.10 9.52 -31.64
N ASP A 69 -13.06 10.26 -32.05
CA ASP A 69 -12.46 10.19 -33.38
C ASP A 69 -11.71 8.87 -33.63
N VAL A 70 -11.31 8.12 -32.59
CA VAL A 70 -10.40 6.95 -32.74
C VAL A 70 -10.84 5.73 -31.94
N ASP A 71 -11.29 5.89 -30.68
CA ASP A 71 -11.37 4.76 -29.75
C ASP A 71 -12.71 4.62 -29.01
N ALA A 72 -13.49 5.67 -28.76
CA ALA A 72 -14.64 5.54 -27.85
C ALA A 72 -15.92 4.90 -28.45
N CYS A 73 -15.89 4.45 -29.71
CA CYS A 73 -17.09 3.93 -30.41
C CYS A 73 -17.03 2.44 -30.78
N VAL A 74 -15.95 1.75 -30.40
CA VAL A 74 -15.67 0.39 -30.87
C VAL A 74 -15.41 -0.60 -29.74
N GLY A 75 -15.49 -0.19 -28.47
CA GLY A 75 -15.11 -1.06 -27.36
C GLY A 75 -16.09 -2.18 -27.11
N SER A 76 -17.39 -1.93 -27.21
CA SER A 76 -18.37 -3.01 -27.18
C SER A 76 -18.18 -3.97 -28.36
N LEU A 77 -17.87 -3.46 -29.56
CA LEU A 77 -17.61 -4.26 -30.76
C LEU A 77 -16.33 -5.10 -30.63
N MET A 78 -15.23 -4.53 -30.13
CA MET A 78 -13.97 -5.24 -29.87
C MET A 78 -14.15 -6.33 -28.81
N LEU A 79 -14.88 -6.04 -27.73
CA LEU A 79 -15.22 -7.04 -26.73
C LEU A 79 -16.03 -8.19 -27.36
N ALA A 80 -17.03 -7.86 -28.17
CA ALA A 80 -17.87 -8.84 -28.84
C ALA A 80 -17.10 -9.69 -29.87
N LEU A 81 -16.17 -9.11 -30.61
CA LEU A 81 -15.31 -9.86 -31.54
C LEU A 81 -14.34 -10.77 -30.78
N ASN A 82 -13.69 -10.28 -29.73
CA ASN A 82 -12.67 -11.05 -29.01
C ASN A 82 -13.22 -12.22 -28.17
N VAL A 83 -14.54 -12.30 -27.94
CA VAL A 83 -15.15 -13.48 -27.30
C VAL A 83 -15.48 -14.60 -28.30
N LEU A 84 -15.47 -14.30 -29.60
CA LEU A 84 -15.69 -15.32 -30.63
C LEU A 84 -14.48 -16.26 -30.70
N PRO A 85 -14.70 -17.59 -30.74
CA PRO A 85 -13.61 -18.56 -30.78
C PRO A 85 -12.79 -18.41 -32.07
N GLY A 86 -11.48 -18.31 -31.97
CA GLY A 86 -10.60 -18.16 -33.14
C GLY A 86 -10.62 -16.76 -33.77
N VAL A 87 -11.21 -15.75 -33.10
CA VAL A 87 -11.12 -14.35 -33.52
C VAL A 87 -10.08 -13.60 -32.70
N ARG A 88 -9.23 -12.83 -33.38
CA ARG A 88 -8.27 -11.91 -32.75
C ARG A 88 -8.45 -10.51 -33.32
N THR A 89 -8.78 -9.54 -32.48
CA THR A 89 -8.84 -8.14 -32.93
C THR A 89 -7.42 -7.62 -33.15
N LEU A 90 -7.18 -7.01 -34.31
CA LEU A 90 -5.86 -6.57 -34.75
C LEU A 90 -5.59 -5.10 -34.41
N SER A 91 -6.61 -4.26 -34.60
CA SER A 91 -6.52 -2.83 -34.33
C SER A 91 -7.91 -2.17 -34.34
N SER A 92 -8.09 -1.19 -33.47
CA SER A 92 -9.03 -0.08 -33.64
C SER A 92 -8.21 1.14 -34.06
N CYS A 93 -8.06 1.40 -35.36
CA CYS A 93 -7.24 2.51 -35.83
C CYS A 93 -7.79 3.15 -37.10
N ASN A 94 -7.64 4.47 -37.18
CA ASN A 94 -7.90 5.32 -38.35
C ASN A 94 -6.78 5.25 -39.41
N SER A 95 -5.84 4.31 -39.29
CA SER A 95 -4.63 4.27 -40.12
C SER A 95 -4.27 2.86 -40.55
N ILE A 96 -4.83 2.36 -41.64
CA ILE A 96 -4.22 1.25 -42.38
C ILE A 96 -4.35 1.51 -43.90
N HIS A 97 -3.26 2.04 -44.46
CA HIS A 97 -2.86 2.14 -45.88
C HIS A 97 -3.52 3.20 -46.79
N GLU A 98 -2.76 3.61 -47.82
CA GLU A 98 -3.24 4.41 -48.96
C GLU A 98 -4.54 3.81 -49.50
N GLY A 99 -5.66 4.52 -49.29
CA GLY A 99 -7.01 4.09 -49.71
C GLY A 99 -8.05 4.03 -48.58
N ALA A 100 -7.65 4.05 -47.30
CA ALA A 100 -8.59 4.22 -46.19
C ALA A 100 -8.93 5.72 -46.03
N HIS A 101 -10.16 6.12 -46.38
CA HIS A 101 -10.64 7.47 -46.14
C HIS A 101 -10.73 7.71 -44.62
N GLU A 102 -10.33 8.90 -44.14
CA GLU A 102 -10.44 9.37 -42.74
C GLU A 102 -11.91 9.41 -42.20
N GLU A 103 -12.86 8.83 -42.95
CA GLU A 103 -14.30 8.92 -42.78
C GLU A 103 -14.97 7.59 -42.36
N GLU A 104 -14.22 6.55 -42.02
CA GLU A 104 -14.78 5.26 -41.57
C GLU A 104 -14.31 4.94 -40.13
N ALA A 105 -15.23 4.57 -39.22
CA ALA A 105 -14.82 3.82 -38.03
C ALA A 105 -14.51 2.38 -38.46
N LEU A 106 -13.38 1.83 -37.99
CA LEU A 106 -12.84 0.56 -38.45
C LEU A 106 -12.45 -0.32 -37.25
N VAL A 107 -12.98 -1.54 -37.19
CA VAL A 107 -12.41 -2.60 -36.34
C VAL A 107 -11.86 -3.68 -37.25
N ALA A 108 -10.55 -3.84 -37.24
CA ALA A 108 -9.88 -4.91 -37.97
C ALA A 108 -9.73 -6.14 -37.06
N PHE A 109 -10.09 -7.30 -37.57
CA PHE A 109 -9.92 -8.57 -36.87
C PHE A 109 -9.44 -9.68 -37.80
N ALA A 110 -8.77 -10.66 -37.23
CA ALA A 110 -8.43 -11.92 -37.87
C ALA A 110 -9.39 -13.00 -37.39
N ALA A 111 -9.79 -13.90 -38.29
CA ALA A 111 -10.51 -15.13 -37.94
C ALA A 111 -9.71 -16.34 -38.43
N GLU A 112 -9.57 -17.35 -37.57
CA GLU A 112 -8.90 -18.61 -37.92
C GLU A 112 -9.71 -19.42 -38.95
N VAL A 113 -11.04 -19.28 -38.95
CA VAL A 113 -11.97 -19.97 -39.85
C VAL A 113 -12.78 -18.95 -40.65
N GLU A 114 -12.79 -19.10 -41.98
CA GLU A 114 -13.47 -18.18 -42.90
C GLU A 114 -15.00 -18.18 -42.72
N GLU A 115 -15.58 -19.31 -42.31
CA GLU A 115 -16.99 -19.42 -41.98
C GLU A 115 -17.40 -18.47 -40.83
N LEU A 116 -16.55 -18.34 -39.81
CA LEU A 116 -16.83 -17.44 -38.69
C LEU A 116 -16.81 -15.98 -39.13
N ALA A 117 -15.90 -15.61 -40.03
CA ALA A 117 -15.89 -14.27 -40.61
C ALA A 117 -17.16 -14.00 -41.44
N GLN A 118 -17.65 -14.99 -42.17
CA GLN A 118 -18.92 -14.90 -42.90
C GLN A 118 -20.11 -14.75 -41.95
N GLN A 119 -20.14 -15.48 -40.83
CA GLN A 119 -21.19 -15.31 -39.80
C GLN A 119 -21.14 -13.92 -39.15
N VAL A 120 -19.95 -13.36 -38.95
CA VAL A 120 -19.81 -11.96 -38.51
C VAL A 120 -20.35 -11.01 -39.57
N ALA A 121 -20.02 -11.21 -40.84
CA ALA A 121 -20.52 -10.40 -41.96
C ALA A 121 -22.05 -10.42 -42.06
N GLU A 122 -22.67 -11.58 -41.86
CA GLU A 122 -24.13 -11.73 -41.81
C GLU A 122 -24.73 -11.03 -40.59
N ALA A 123 -24.08 -11.12 -39.43
CA ALA A 123 -24.54 -10.49 -38.21
C ALA A 123 -24.50 -8.95 -38.28
N VAL A 124 -23.40 -8.38 -38.77
CA VAL A 124 -23.24 -6.91 -38.86
C VAL A 124 -23.86 -6.31 -40.13
N GLY A 125 -24.15 -7.15 -41.12
CA GLY A 125 -24.62 -6.76 -42.45
C GLY A 125 -23.47 -6.60 -43.45
N GLN A 126 -23.66 -7.13 -44.66
CA GLN A 126 -22.63 -7.12 -45.72
C GLN A 126 -22.18 -5.70 -46.12
N SER A 127 -23.03 -4.69 -45.95
CA SER A 127 -22.67 -3.28 -46.18
C SER A 127 -21.68 -2.71 -45.16
N HIS A 128 -21.55 -3.35 -44.00
CA HIS A 128 -20.68 -2.93 -42.89
C HIS A 128 -19.45 -3.84 -42.75
N PHE A 129 -19.19 -4.69 -43.73
CA PHE A 129 -18.16 -5.72 -43.65
C PHE A 129 -17.35 -5.77 -44.94
N ARG A 130 -16.01 -5.81 -44.83
CA ARG A 130 -15.14 -6.07 -46.00
C ARG A 130 -13.95 -6.92 -45.64
N LYS A 131 -13.53 -7.79 -46.57
CA LYS A 131 -12.23 -8.49 -46.50
C LYS A 131 -11.13 -7.46 -46.78
N SER A 132 -10.15 -7.35 -45.89
CA SER A 132 -9.07 -6.36 -46.00
C SER A 132 -7.91 -6.93 -46.79
N GLN A 133 -7.15 -7.86 -46.21
CA GLN A 133 -5.97 -8.46 -46.85
C GLN A 133 -5.69 -9.87 -46.31
N GLU A 134 -4.89 -10.64 -47.06
CA GLU A 134 -4.20 -11.83 -46.56
C GLU A 134 -2.80 -11.42 -46.13
N GLY A 135 -2.45 -11.69 -44.87
CA GLY A 135 -1.20 -11.23 -44.28
C GLY A 135 -0.55 -12.27 -43.37
N VAL A 136 0.65 -11.96 -42.88
CA VAL A 136 1.39 -12.78 -41.90
C VAL A 136 1.65 -11.92 -40.67
N ILE A 137 1.08 -12.29 -39.52
CA ILE A 137 1.37 -11.62 -38.25
C ILE A 137 2.49 -12.39 -37.59
N GLN A 138 3.55 -11.68 -37.24
CA GLN A 138 4.57 -12.17 -36.34
C GLN A 138 4.21 -11.72 -34.91
N PRO A 139 3.85 -12.66 -34.02
CA PRO A 139 3.50 -12.31 -32.65
C PRO A 139 4.67 -11.61 -31.94
N ARG A 140 4.39 -10.63 -31.06
CA ARG A 140 5.43 -9.95 -30.26
C ARG A 140 6.06 -10.85 -29.18
N ILE A 141 5.51 -12.03 -28.95
CA ILE A 141 6.00 -12.99 -27.97
C ILE A 141 7.13 -13.79 -28.61
N ALA A 142 8.33 -13.69 -28.03
CA ALA A 142 9.52 -14.37 -28.54
C ALA A 142 9.30 -15.90 -28.56
N GLY A 143 9.36 -16.51 -29.75
CA GLY A 143 9.27 -17.95 -29.95
C GLY A 143 8.01 -18.46 -30.67
N GLU A 144 6.98 -17.62 -30.87
CA GLU A 144 5.81 -18.02 -31.65
C GLU A 144 6.07 -17.92 -33.17
N LYS A 145 5.71 -18.97 -33.92
CA LYS A 145 5.83 -18.98 -35.39
C LYS A 145 4.85 -17.98 -35.99
N ALA A 146 5.26 -17.32 -37.07
CA ALA A 146 4.39 -16.43 -37.82
C ALA A 146 3.19 -17.21 -38.37
N VAL A 147 1.98 -16.68 -38.16
CA VAL A 147 0.73 -17.32 -38.58
C VAL A 147 0.13 -16.49 -39.71
N ALA A 148 -0.14 -17.14 -40.85
CA ALA A 148 -0.91 -16.53 -41.93
C ALA A 148 -2.34 -16.32 -41.45
N PHE A 149 -2.89 -15.13 -41.67
CA PHE A 149 -4.24 -14.78 -41.24
C PHE A 149 -4.96 -14.01 -42.35
N LYS A 150 -6.28 -14.21 -42.42
CA LYS A 150 -7.19 -13.37 -43.21
C LYS A 150 -7.70 -12.26 -42.30
N SER A 151 -7.55 -11.01 -42.72
CA SER A 151 -8.11 -9.86 -42.00
C SER A 151 -9.43 -9.39 -42.60
N TYR A 152 -10.32 -8.99 -41.70
CA TYR A 152 -11.65 -8.48 -41.99
C TYR A 152 -11.84 -7.17 -41.25
N ILE A 153 -12.66 -6.30 -41.83
CA ILE A 153 -12.97 -4.98 -41.27
C ILE A 153 -14.48 -4.88 -41.10
N VAL A 154 -14.91 -4.52 -39.89
CA VAL A 154 -16.25 -3.98 -39.65
C VAL A 154 -16.18 -2.47 -39.71
N PHE A 155 -17.05 -1.84 -40.51
CA PHE A 155 -17.03 -0.40 -40.74
C PHE A 155 -18.43 0.24 -40.81
N SER A 156 -18.49 1.55 -40.53
CA SER A 156 -19.71 2.36 -40.63
C SER A 156 -19.79 3.04 -41.98
N VAL A 157 -20.95 3.00 -42.65
CA VAL A 157 -21.18 3.65 -43.97
C VAL A 157 -21.78 5.07 -43.80
N ALA A 158 -21.96 5.54 -42.57
CA ALA A 158 -22.56 6.82 -42.23
C ALA A 158 -21.82 8.06 -42.76
N THR A 159 -22.03 8.40 -44.04
CA THR A 159 -21.66 9.68 -44.63
C THR A 159 -22.92 10.49 -44.94
N LYS A 160 -22.95 11.77 -44.57
CA LYS A 160 -23.98 12.73 -44.97
C LYS A 160 -23.32 13.77 -45.87
N ALA A 161 -23.70 13.82 -47.14
CA ALA A 161 -23.18 14.78 -48.12
C ALA A 161 -21.64 14.81 -48.20
N GLY A 162 -20.99 13.63 -48.13
CA GLY A 162 -19.53 13.53 -48.15
C GLY A 162 -18.84 14.07 -46.88
N ARG A 163 -19.55 14.11 -45.74
CA ARG A 163 -18.94 14.33 -44.42
C ARG A 163 -19.36 13.23 -43.44
N PRO A 164 -18.46 12.83 -42.52
CA PRO A 164 -18.76 11.81 -41.53
C PRO A 164 -19.82 12.29 -40.52
N ASP A 165 -20.90 11.52 -40.36
CA ASP A 165 -21.91 11.75 -39.30
C ASP A 165 -21.52 10.93 -38.06
N GLY A 166 -20.77 11.53 -37.15
CA GLY A 166 -20.25 10.86 -35.95
C GLY A 166 -21.32 10.22 -35.06
N LEU A 167 -22.53 10.81 -35.00
CA LEU A 167 -23.64 10.25 -34.24
C LEU A 167 -24.15 8.96 -34.87
N ARG A 168 -24.42 9.01 -36.18
CA ARG A 168 -24.90 7.84 -36.93
C ARG A 168 -23.84 6.73 -36.96
N ARG A 169 -22.56 7.08 -37.07
CA ARG A 169 -21.44 6.14 -37.00
C ARG A 169 -21.42 5.37 -35.68
N LEU A 170 -21.54 6.07 -34.55
CA LEU A 170 -21.57 5.45 -33.23
C LEU A 170 -22.80 4.53 -33.08
N GLN A 171 -23.97 4.96 -33.58
CA GLN A 171 -25.17 4.12 -33.60
C GLN A 171 -24.99 2.83 -34.44
N GLU A 172 -24.39 2.94 -35.63
CA GLU A 172 -24.10 1.80 -36.50
C GLU A 172 -23.09 0.82 -35.85
N MET A 173 -22.05 1.33 -35.19
CA MET A 173 -21.07 0.48 -34.49
C MET A 173 -21.64 -0.21 -33.25
N MET A 174 -22.47 0.47 -32.46
CA MET A 174 -23.19 -0.15 -31.35
C MET A 174 -24.17 -1.23 -31.81
N ALA A 175 -24.85 -1.00 -32.94
CA ALA A 175 -25.73 -2.01 -33.54
C ALA A 175 -24.92 -3.25 -33.97
N ALA A 176 -23.78 -3.04 -34.64
CA ALA A 176 -22.86 -4.12 -35.00
C ALA A 176 -22.37 -4.88 -33.76
N ALA A 177 -21.96 -4.18 -32.69
CA ALA A 177 -21.52 -4.80 -31.45
C ALA A 177 -22.58 -5.72 -30.82
N ARG A 178 -23.83 -5.25 -30.75
CA ARG A 178 -24.96 -6.04 -30.23
C ARG A 178 -25.26 -7.26 -31.11
N ALA A 179 -25.13 -7.13 -32.43
CA ALA A 179 -25.31 -8.23 -33.35
C ALA A 179 -24.22 -9.30 -33.18
N VAL A 180 -22.95 -8.90 -33.05
CA VAL A 180 -21.82 -9.80 -32.79
C VAL A 180 -21.95 -10.46 -31.41
N HIS A 181 -22.39 -9.73 -30.38
CA HIS A 181 -22.68 -10.30 -29.07
C HIS A 181 -23.78 -11.38 -29.13
N SER A 182 -24.84 -11.14 -29.91
CA SER A 182 -25.90 -12.12 -30.14
C SER A 182 -25.39 -13.37 -30.86
N LEU A 183 -24.51 -13.20 -31.86
CA LEU A 183 -23.82 -14.30 -32.54
C LEU A 183 -22.99 -15.12 -31.55
N ALA A 184 -22.15 -14.46 -30.73
CA ALA A 184 -21.34 -15.12 -29.72
C ALA A 184 -22.19 -15.95 -28.74
N ARG A 185 -23.35 -15.42 -28.33
CA ARG A 185 -24.29 -16.15 -27.46
C ARG A 185 -24.84 -17.40 -28.14
N ARG A 186 -25.24 -17.30 -29.41
CA ARG A 186 -25.74 -18.46 -30.18
C ARG A 186 -24.68 -19.54 -30.34
N LEU A 187 -23.46 -19.17 -30.72
CA LEU A 187 -22.35 -20.12 -30.89
C LEU A 187 -22.00 -20.82 -29.58
N ARG A 188 -22.04 -20.09 -28.47
CA ARG A 188 -21.84 -20.67 -27.14
C ARG A 188 -22.95 -21.65 -26.76
N CYS A 189 -24.21 -21.27 -26.93
CA CYS A 189 -25.34 -22.17 -26.65
C CYS A 189 -25.29 -23.43 -27.54
N ALA A 190 -24.90 -23.31 -28.81
CA ALA A 190 -24.70 -24.44 -29.69
C ALA A 190 -23.58 -25.36 -29.19
N ALA A 191 -22.43 -24.81 -28.80
CA ALA A 191 -21.31 -25.59 -28.25
C ALA A 191 -21.67 -26.28 -26.92
N GLU A 192 -22.45 -25.62 -26.05
CA GLU A 192 -22.95 -26.21 -24.81
C GLU A 192 -23.98 -27.31 -25.06
N ALA A 193 -24.85 -27.15 -26.06
CA ALA A 193 -25.81 -28.18 -26.46
C ALA A 193 -25.10 -29.41 -27.05
N THR A 194 -24.08 -29.22 -27.90
CA THR A 194 -23.25 -30.33 -28.41
C THR A 194 -22.56 -31.06 -27.27
N LYS A 195 -21.95 -30.34 -26.32
CA LYS A 195 -21.33 -30.94 -25.12
C LYS A 195 -22.34 -31.69 -24.25
N ALA A 196 -23.55 -31.15 -24.07
CA ALA A 196 -24.60 -31.83 -23.32
C ALA A 196 -25.09 -33.10 -24.03
N THR A 197 -25.13 -33.09 -25.36
CA THR A 197 -25.52 -34.25 -26.18
C THR A 197 -24.42 -35.32 -26.17
N GLU A 198 -23.14 -34.92 -26.18
CA GLU A 198 -21.99 -35.83 -26.02
C GLU A 198 -21.86 -36.38 -24.59
N ALA A 199 -22.33 -35.64 -23.57
CA ALA A 199 -22.32 -36.08 -22.17
C ALA A 199 -23.51 -36.98 -21.80
N LEU A 200 -24.52 -37.09 -22.67
CA LEU A 200 -25.66 -37.99 -22.51
C LEU A 200 -25.37 -39.37 -23.13
N GLU A 201 -24.38 -40.07 -22.61
CA GLU A 201 -24.47 -41.54 -22.54
C GLU A 201 -25.52 -41.91 -21.46
N PRO A 202 -26.33 -42.96 -21.66
CA PRO A 202 -27.55 -43.16 -20.87
C PRO A 202 -27.23 -43.56 -19.42
N GLN A 203 -27.33 -42.61 -18.50
CA GLN A 203 -27.51 -42.88 -17.07
C GLN A 203 -28.96 -42.59 -16.67
N GLU A 204 -29.53 -43.52 -15.89
CA GLU A 204 -30.92 -43.51 -15.43
C GLU A 204 -31.28 -42.23 -14.66
N PRO A 205 -32.52 -41.71 -14.83
CA PRO A 205 -32.91 -40.43 -14.25
C PRO A 205 -33.14 -40.53 -12.73
N PRO A 206 -32.53 -39.66 -11.91
CA PRO A 206 -32.91 -39.53 -10.52
C PRO A 206 -34.18 -38.68 -10.37
N ASN A 207 -35.06 -39.14 -9.49
CA ASN A 207 -36.31 -38.50 -9.08
C ASN A 207 -36.06 -37.15 -8.40
N ILE A 208 -36.65 -36.07 -8.92
CA ILE A 208 -36.63 -34.73 -8.30
C ILE A 208 -38.06 -34.39 -7.83
N PRO A 209 -38.28 -34.16 -6.52
CA PRO A 209 -39.55 -33.65 -6.03
C PRO A 209 -39.60 -32.12 -6.11
N THR A 210 -40.68 -31.60 -6.70
CA THR A 210 -41.03 -30.19 -6.78
C THR A 210 -41.59 -29.69 -5.43
N LYS A 211 -41.06 -28.56 -4.93
CA LYS A 211 -41.64 -27.79 -3.82
C LYS A 211 -42.22 -26.47 -4.34
N PRO A 212 -43.33 -25.98 -3.75
CA PRO A 212 -43.97 -24.74 -4.15
C PRO A 212 -43.26 -23.53 -3.54
N SER A 213 -43.29 -22.43 -4.29
CA SER A 213 -42.74 -21.11 -3.99
C SER A 213 -43.57 -20.36 -2.94
N GLU A 214 -42.95 -20.02 -1.81
CA GLU A 214 -43.46 -19.08 -0.81
C GLU A 214 -42.84 -17.69 -0.99
N GLU A 215 -43.62 -16.67 -0.63
CA GLU A 215 -43.34 -15.24 -0.76
C GLU A 215 -42.16 -14.79 0.12
N VAL A 216 -41.20 -14.08 -0.50
CA VAL A 216 -39.98 -13.60 0.13
C VAL A 216 -40.26 -12.34 0.96
N GLN A 217 -40.41 -12.51 2.27
CA GLN A 217 -40.08 -11.46 3.24
C GLN A 217 -38.57 -11.47 3.48
N GLY A 218 -37.96 -10.30 3.69
CA GLY A 218 -36.51 -10.12 3.66
C GLY A 218 -35.75 -10.89 4.74
N GLU A 219 -35.38 -12.14 4.45
CA GLU A 219 -34.49 -12.96 5.27
C GLU A 219 -33.04 -12.50 5.09
N GLY A 220 -32.24 -12.58 6.16
CA GLY A 220 -30.79 -12.32 6.12
C GLY A 220 -30.06 -13.30 5.20
N LEU A 221 -28.73 -13.21 5.12
CA LEU A 221 -27.96 -14.28 4.48
C LEU A 221 -28.26 -15.57 5.26
N ASP A 222 -28.80 -16.60 4.58
CA ASP A 222 -29.11 -17.86 5.25
C ASP A 222 -27.79 -18.46 5.74
N VAL A 223 -27.60 -18.41 7.06
CA VAL A 223 -26.52 -19.14 7.74
C VAL A 223 -27.00 -20.59 7.76
N SER A 224 -27.01 -21.25 6.61
CA SER A 224 -27.73 -22.51 6.45
C SER A 224 -27.26 -23.51 7.51
N PRO A 225 -28.07 -23.83 8.53
CA PRO A 225 -27.67 -24.75 9.60
C PRO A 225 -27.28 -26.12 9.01
N LEU A 226 -27.85 -26.43 7.85
CA LEU A 226 -27.66 -27.65 7.05
C LEU A 226 -26.22 -27.83 6.51
N ALA A 227 -25.40 -26.78 6.37
CA ALA A 227 -24.04 -26.93 5.82
C ALA A 227 -23.00 -27.43 6.87
N ILE A 228 -23.20 -27.07 8.15
CA ILE A 228 -22.29 -27.40 9.26
C ILE A 228 -22.87 -28.50 10.19
N ASP A 229 -24.11 -28.94 9.92
CA ASP A 229 -25.02 -29.66 10.84
C ASP A 229 -24.51 -30.98 11.48
N SER A 230 -23.43 -31.58 11.00
CA SER A 230 -22.87 -32.71 11.73
C SER A 230 -22.11 -32.20 12.97
N GLN A 231 -22.52 -32.60 14.18
CA GLN A 231 -21.72 -32.40 15.40
C GLN A 231 -20.24 -32.81 15.23
N LEU A 232 -19.96 -33.75 14.33
CA LEU A 232 -18.62 -34.17 13.93
C LEU A 232 -17.79 -33.03 13.30
N LYS A 233 -18.37 -32.22 12.41
CA LYS A 233 -17.71 -31.03 11.83
C LYS A 233 -17.40 -29.99 12.91
N VAL A 234 -18.36 -29.65 13.77
CA VAL A 234 -18.12 -28.68 14.87
C VAL A 234 -17.03 -29.17 15.83
N LYS A 235 -17.03 -30.47 16.21
CA LYS A 235 -15.97 -31.06 17.02
C LYS A 235 -14.59 -30.97 16.35
N ALA A 236 -14.51 -31.19 15.04
CA ALA A 236 -13.27 -31.05 14.29
C ALA A 236 -12.79 -29.59 14.25
N LEU A 237 -13.69 -28.63 13.99
CA LEU A 237 -13.39 -27.19 13.99
C LEU A 237 -12.95 -26.73 15.38
N ARG A 238 -13.59 -27.20 16.45
CA ARG A 238 -13.20 -26.90 17.85
C ARG A 238 -11.82 -27.47 18.18
N LYS A 239 -11.50 -28.67 17.72
CA LYS A 239 -10.15 -29.24 17.85
C LYS A 239 -9.12 -28.39 17.11
N GLN A 240 -9.42 -27.94 15.89
CA GLN A 240 -8.55 -27.03 15.14
C GLN A 240 -8.37 -25.70 15.88
N TRP A 241 -9.45 -25.09 16.36
CA TRP A 241 -9.40 -23.86 17.14
C TRP A 241 -8.51 -24.01 18.38
N SER A 242 -8.67 -25.08 19.16
CA SER A 242 -7.88 -25.31 20.37
C SER A 242 -6.37 -25.50 20.13
N THR A 243 -5.97 -25.81 18.89
CA THR A 243 -4.56 -26.03 18.52
C THR A 243 -3.95 -24.85 17.76
N ARG A 244 -4.74 -24.18 16.92
CA ARG A 244 -4.27 -23.13 16.01
C ARG A 244 -4.69 -21.73 16.41
N HIS A 245 -5.72 -21.59 17.25
CA HIS A 245 -6.36 -20.30 17.59
C HIS A 245 -6.98 -19.57 16.39
N TRP A 246 -7.19 -20.28 15.28
CA TRP A 246 -7.92 -19.82 14.10
C TRP A 246 -8.52 -20.99 13.33
N VAL A 247 -9.58 -20.72 12.57
CA VAL A 247 -10.26 -21.70 11.73
C VAL A 247 -10.97 -21.02 10.56
N GLN A 248 -10.89 -21.62 9.38
CA GLN A 248 -11.61 -21.20 8.19
C GLN A 248 -12.75 -22.18 7.92
N LEU A 249 -13.91 -21.65 7.58
CA LEU A 249 -15.14 -22.40 7.31
C LEU A 249 -15.99 -21.65 6.27
N SER A 250 -16.86 -22.37 5.56
CA SER A 250 -17.78 -21.77 4.58
C SER A 250 -19.22 -22.06 5.02
N PRO A 251 -19.74 -21.32 6.01
CA PRO A 251 -21.12 -21.51 6.50
C PRO A 251 -22.17 -21.01 5.50
N PHE A 252 -21.77 -20.21 4.51
CA PHE A 252 -22.63 -19.62 3.50
C PHE A 252 -22.48 -20.32 2.16
N ASN A 253 -23.54 -20.28 1.34
CA ASN A 253 -23.48 -20.71 -0.04
C ASN A 253 -22.53 -19.79 -0.85
N PRO A 254 -21.50 -20.32 -1.53
CA PRO A 254 -20.58 -19.50 -2.31
C PRO A 254 -21.26 -18.65 -3.40
N GLN A 255 -22.32 -19.16 -4.04
CA GLN A 255 -23.04 -18.43 -5.08
C GLN A 255 -23.83 -17.25 -4.49
N GLU A 256 -24.41 -17.43 -3.31
CA GLU A 256 -25.09 -16.35 -2.59
C GLU A 256 -24.10 -15.29 -2.13
N LEU A 257 -22.91 -15.68 -1.63
CA LEU A 257 -21.85 -14.72 -1.29
C LEU A 257 -21.39 -13.91 -2.51
N CYS A 258 -21.24 -14.55 -3.68
CA CYS A 258 -20.90 -13.83 -4.91
C CYS A 258 -22.00 -12.85 -5.33
N SER A 259 -23.27 -13.28 -5.29
CA SER A 259 -24.42 -12.41 -5.61
C SER A 259 -24.53 -11.26 -4.62
N PHE A 260 -24.36 -11.54 -3.32
CA PHE A 260 -24.37 -10.58 -2.25
C PHE A 260 -23.26 -9.54 -2.41
N ARG A 261 -22.05 -9.99 -2.75
CA ARG A 261 -20.93 -9.11 -3.08
C ARG A 261 -21.27 -8.19 -4.26
N ASP A 262 -21.82 -8.72 -5.35
CA ASP A 262 -22.17 -7.93 -6.53
C ASP A 262 -23.21 -6.85 -6.21
N GLU A 263 -24.23 -7.21 -5.42
CA GLU A 263 -25.24 -6.27 -4.91
C GLU A 263 -24.62 -5.22 -4.00
N LEU A 264 -23.75 -5.64 -3.09
CA LEU A 264 -23.01 -4.77 -2.19
C LEU A 264 -22.18 -3.76 -2.97
N VAL A 265 -21.38 -4.20 -3.93
CA VAL A 265 -20.52 -3.33 -4.76
C VAL A 265 -21.35 -2.34 -5.58
N ALA A 266 -22.53 -2.75 -6.09
CA ALA A 266 -23.41 -1.87 -6.84
C ALA A 266 -23.98 -0.72 -5.99
N ASP A 267 -24.28 -1.00 -4.72
CA ASP A 267 -24.87 -0.04 -3.78
C ASP A 267 -23.85 0.65 -2.86
N LEU A 268 -22.58 0.26 -2.92
CA LEU A 268 -21.58 0.68 -1.93
C LEU A 268 -21.27 2.17 -2.03
N LYS A 269 -21.63 2.88 -0.95
CA LYS A 269 -21.29 4.29 -0.74
C LYS A 269 -20.75 4.46 0.67
N GLY A 270 -19.94 5.49 0.88
CA GLY A 270 -19.47 5.87 2.21
C GLY A 270 -18.21 5.16 2.70
N LEU A 271 -17.56 4.32 1.87
CA LEU A 271 -16.19 3.91 2.14
C LEU A 271 -15.29 5.15 2.26
N GLN A 272 -14.54 5.22 3.36
CA GLN A 272 -13.64 6.33 3.65
C GLN A 272 -12.19 5.83 3.75
N PRO A 273 -11.19 6.60 3.30
CA PRO A 273 -9.81 6.17 3.32
C PRO A 273 -9.22 6.19 4.73
N ILE A 274 -8.47 5.14 5.05
CA ILE A 274 -7.45 5.13 6.11
C ILE A 274 -6.10 5.02 5.40
N GLU A 275 -5.41 6.15 5.30
CA GLU A 275 -4.09 6.27 4.67
C GLU A 275 -3.05 6.64 5.71
N THR A 276 -2.35 5.62 6.21
CA THR A 276 -1.16 5.77 7.03
C THR A 276 0.04 5.16 6.32
N SER A 277 1.22 5.29 6.92
CA SER A 277 2.40 4.59 6.41
C SER A 277 2.26 3.06 6.50
N HIS A 278 1.40 2.53 7.38
CA HIS A 278 1.21 1.09 7.62
C HIS A 278 -0.12 0.54 7.09
N THR A 279 -1.08 1.39 6.75
CA THR A 279 -2.42 0.99 6.30
C THR A 279 -2.82 1.84 5.10
N GLN A 280 -3.23 1.17 4.03
CA GLN A 280 -3.84 1.76 2.84
C GLN A 280 -5.10 0.96 2.53
N ALA A 281 -6.20 1.39 3.12
CA ALA A 281 -7.48 0.71 3.06
C ALA A 281 -8.63 1.72 2.95
N LEU A 282 -9.76 1.27 2.42
CA LEU A 282 -11.03 1.96 2.51
C LEU A 282 -11.90 1.23 3.52
N VAL A 283 -12.54 1.96 4.42
CA VAL A 283 -13.29 1.39 5.53
C VAL A 283 -14.65 2.06 5.67
N LEU A 284 -15.67 1.24 5.94
CA LEU A 284 -17.01 1.67 6.34
C LEU A 284 -17.40 0.88 7.59
N PRO A 285 -17.37 1.50 8.79
CA PRO A 285 -18.01 0.93 9.97
C PRO A 285 -19.48 0.64 9.67
N LEU A 286 -19.93 -0.58 9.95
CA LEU A 286 -21.29 -0.98 9.58
C LEU A 286 -22.35 -0.30 10.45
N GLU A 287 -21.97 0.21 11.62
CA GLU A 287 -22.81 1.02 12.49
C GLU A 287 -23.08 2.42 11.91
N GLU A 288 -22.20 2.90 11.02
CA GLU A 288 -22.32 4.17 10.31
C GLU A 288 -22.89 4.01 8.90
N ALA A 289 -23.19 2.77 8.50
CA ALA A 289 -23.78 2.49 7.20
C ALA A 289 -25.14 3.21 7.08
N GLY A 290 -25.30 3.98 5.99
CA GLY A 290 -26.58 4.56 5.63
C GLY A 290 -27.65 3.48 5.31
N PRO A 291 -28.85 3.87 4.87
CA PRO A 291 -29.94 2.95 4.58
C PRO A 291 -29.62 2.11 3.32
N SER A 292 -28.84 1.04 3.49
CA SER A 292 -28.60 0.02 2.47
C SER A 292 -29.23 -1.29 2.96
N PRO A 293 -30.24 -1.82 2.25
CA PRO A 293 -30.87 -3.09 2.60
C PRO A 293 -29.85 -4.24 2.66
N VAL A 294 -28.86 -4.23 1.77
CA VAL A 294 -27.79 -5.23 1.69
C VAL A 294 -26.92 -5.21 2.94
N LEU A 295 -26.45 -4.03 3.35
CA LEU A 295 -25.65 -3.86 4.55
C LEU A 295 -26.46 -4.19 5.82
N HIS A 296 -27.74 -3.83 5.84
CA HIS A 296 -28.62 -4.17 6.95
C HIS A 296 -28.77 -5.70 7.10
N ARG A 297 -29.01 -6.43 6.00
CA ARG A 297 -29.05 -7.91 6.02
C ARG A 297 -27.76 -8.51 6.57
N LEU A 298 -26.61 -7.96 6.18
CA LEU A 298 -25.30 -8.42 6.66
C LEU A 298 -25.12 -8.18 8.16
N VAL A 299 -25.46 -6.99 8.64
CA VAL A 299 -25.39 -6.65 10.07
C VAL A 299 -26.30 -7.57 10.88
N GLU A 300 -27.55 -7.77 10.44
CA GLU A 300 -28.49 -8.67 11.11
C GLU A 300 -28.02 -10.12 11.10
N THR A 301 -27.38 -10.58 10.01
CA THR A 301 -26.81 -11.93 9.92
C THR A 301 -25.80 -12.17 11.04
N PHE A 302 -24.89 -11.23 11.30
CA PHE A 302 -23.90 -11.42 12.36
C PHE A 302 -24.42 -11.11 13.77
N ARG A 303 -25.48 -10.29 13.88
CA ARG A 303 -26.23 -10.08 15.12
C ARG A 303 -27.19 -11.22 15.43
N ALA A 304 -27.41 -12.16 14.51
CA ALA A 304 -28.29 -13.28 14.75
C ALA A 304 -27.72 -14.20 15.85
N GLN A 305 -28.61 -14.72 16.70
CA GLN A 305 -28.24 -15.68 17.75
C GLN A 305 -27.61 -16.94 17.16
N GLN A 306 -28.06 -17.37 15.98
CA GLN A 306 -27.54 -18.55 15.28
C GLN A 306 -26.05 -18.41 14.97
N PHE A 307 -25.62 -17.26 14.43
CA PHE A 307 -24.22 -17.00 14.14
C PHE A 307 -23.37 -17.00 15.42
N ARG A 308 -23.82 -16.31 16.47
CA ARG A 308 -23.11 -16.30 17.77
C ARG A 308 -22.99 -17.70 18.38
N SER A 309 -24.07 -18.47 18.37
CA SER A 309 -24.08 -19.85 18.89
C SER A 309 -23.16 -20.76 18.10
N LEU A 310 -23.07 -20.60 16.77
CA LEU A 310 -22.09 -21.29 15.95
C LEU A 310 -20.66 -20.95 16.40
N VAL A 311 -20.33 -19.66 16.50
CA VAL A 311 -19.00 -19.21 16.95
C VAL A 311 -18.67 -19.79 18.32
N GLN A 312 -19.57 -19.67 19.31
CA GLN A 312 -19.40 -20.21 20.66
C GLN A 312 -19.17 -21.72 20.66
N SER A 313 -19.90 -22.46 19.82
CA SER A 313 -19.75 -23.92 19.72
C SER A 313 -18.36 -24.33 19.22
N ILE A 314 -17.78 -23.53 18.32
CA ILE A 314 -16.45 -23.74 17.73
C ILE A 314 -15.35 -23.31 18.70
N THR A 315 -15.45 -22.11 19.25
CA THR A 315 -14.38 -21.48 20.03
C THR A 315 -14.39 -21.89 21.50
N GLY A 316 -15.54 -22.34 22.01
CA GLY A 316 -15.76 -22.61 23.44
C GLY A 316 -15.79 -21.34 24.30
N CYS A 317 -15.96 -20.18 23.67
CA CYS A 317 -15.96 -18.88 24.34
C CYS A 317 -17.29 -18.63 25.09
N SER A 318 -17.35 -17.56 25.87
CA SER A 318 -18.51 -17.27 26.72
C SER A 318 -19.67 -16.65 25.93
N ALA A 319 -20.73 -16.21 26.63
CA ALA A 319 -21.87 -15.54 26.00
C ALA A 319 -21.40 -14.31 25.21
N LEU A 320 -21.53 -14.33 23.88
CA LEU A 320 -21.16 -13.21 23.02
C LEU A 320 -22.33 -12.21 22.99
N THR A 321 -22.06 -10.96 23.33
CA THR A 321 -23.10 -9.94 23.60
C THR A 321 -22.95 -8.71 22.72
N SER A 322 -21.72 -8.26 22.46
CA SER A 322 -21.46 -7.10 21.63
C SER A 322 -20.65 -7.44 20.38
N GLN A 323 -20.83 -6.63 19.35
CA GLN A 323 -20.21 -6.80 18.05
C GLN A 323 -19.83 -5.45 17.46
N LYS A 324 -18.62 -5.38 16.89
CA LYS A 324 -18.19 -4.30 16.00
C LYS A 324 -17.86 -4.85 14.63
N CYS A 325 -18.35 -4.22 13.56
CA CYS A 325 -18.05 -4.65 12.19
C CYS A 325 -17.67 -3.48 11.30
N ALA A 326 -16.76 -3.74 10.36
CA ALA A 326 -16.51 -2.82 9.27
C ALA A 326 -16.38 -3.58 7.96
N LEU A 327 -16.92 -3.00 6.89
CA LEU A 327 -16.54 -3.38 5.55
C LEU A 327 -15.18 -2.75 5.23
N VAL A 328 -14.22 -3.58 4.82
CA VAL A 328 -12.87 -3.15 4.47
C VAL A 328 -12.61 -3.53 3.02
N ALA A 329 -12.18 -2.55 2.23
CA ALA A 329 -11.71 -2.75 0.88
C ALA A 329 -10.24 -2.34 0.79
N ILE A 330 -9.38 -3.24 0.36
CA ILE A 330 -7.98 -2.94 0.07
C ILE A 330 -7.87 -2.64 -1.44
N PRO A 331 -7.63 -1.38 -1.83
CA PRO A 331 -7.54 -1.02 -3.23
C PRO A 331 -6.28 -1.65 -3.87
N PRO A 332 -6.18 -1.65 -5.22
CA PRO A 332 -4.92 -1.92 -5.91
C PRO A 332 -3.76 -1.15 -5.27
N GLU A 333 -2.64 -1.84 -5.06
CA GLU A 333 -1.45 -1.34 -4.35
C GLU A 333 -1.63 -1.04 -2.85
N GLY A 334 -2.87 -1.08 -2.36
CA GLY A 334 -3.20 -0.99 -0.95
C GLY A 334 -2.74 -2.21 -0.15
N HIS A 335 -2.60 -2.03 1.16
CA HIS A 335 -2.10 -3.04 2.07
C HIS A 335 -2.48 -2.72 3.52
N VAL A 336 -2.36 -3.71 4.40
CA VAL A 336 -2.42 -3.52 5.85
C VAL A 336 -1.23 -4.25 6.46
N LEU A 337 -0.30 -3.52 7.05
CA LEU A 337 0.80 -4.13 7.77
C LEU A 337 0.30 -4.79 9.06
N PRO A 338 1.04 -5.78 9.58
CA PRO A 338 0.60 -6.56 10.73
C PRO A 338 0.19 -5.72 11.94
N GLN A 339 -1.06 -5.88 12.38
CA GLN A 339 -1.66 -5.16 13.51
C GLN A 339 -2.88 -5.85 14.09
N CYS A 340 -3.40 -5.36 15.21
CA CYS A 340 -4.72 -5.78 15.69
C CYS A 340 -5.79 -4.98 14.93
N PHE A 341 -6.60 -5.64 14.11
CA PHE A 341 -7.61 -4.94 13.28
C PHE A 341 -8.66 -4.23 14.14
N ALA A 342 -8.98 -4.77 15.31
CA ALA A 342 -9.90 -4.15 16.25
C ALA A 342 -9.27 -3.03 17.10
N GLY A 343 -7.94 -2.97 17.16
CA GLY A 343 -7.17 -2.09 18.04
C GLY A 343 -6.52 -2.83 19.20
N GLU A 344 -5.45 -2.26 19.76
CA GLU A 344 -4.66 -2.85 20.85
C GLU A 344 -5.43 -2.92 22.18
N HIS A 345 -6.47 -2.08 22.31
CA HIS A 345 -7.31 -1.97 23.50
C HIS A 345 -8.69 -2.62 23.31
N ALA A 346 -8.91 -3.23 22.14
CA ALA A 346 -10.20 -3.79 21.82
C ALA A 346 -10.47 -5.03 22.67
N ARG A 347 -11.60 -4.97 23.38
CA ARG A 347 -12.11 -6.05 24.21
C ARG A 347 -12.93 -6.95 23.32
N GLY A 348 -12.44 -8.16 23.08
CA GLY A 348 -13.15 -9.16 22.30
C GLY A 348 -12.51 -10.53 22.51
N GLU A 349 -13.30 -11.59 22.32
CA GLU A 349 -12.81 -12.97 22.44
C GLU A 349 -12.45 -13.53 21.06
N VAL A 350 -13.23 -13.15 20.04
CA VAL A 350 -13.13 -13.73 18.70
C VAL A 350 -13.21 -12.62 17.64
N ALA A 351 -12.20 -12.56 16.78
CA ALA A 351 -12.25 -11.76 15.56
C ALA A 351 -12.66 -12.64 14.37
N PHE A 352 -13.31 -12.05 13.37
CA PHE A 352 -13.70 -12.75 12.17
C PHE A 352 -13.49 -11.93 10.90
N VAL A 353 -13.38 -12.64 9.78
CA VAL A 353 -13.36 -12.07 8.42
C VAL A 353 -14.29 -12.87 7.53
N LEU A 354 -15.28 -12.22 6.92
CA LEU A 354 -16.03 -12.77 5.79
C LEU A 354 -15.39 -12.25 4.51
N PHE A 355 -14.69 -13.12 3.78
CA PHE A 355 -14.06 -12.76 2.52
C PHE A 355 -15.10 -12.68 1.40
N LEU A 356 -15.06 -11.58 0.64
CA LEU A 356 -15.93 -11.31 -0.51
C LEU A 356 -15.08 -11.04 -1.77
N PRO A 357 -14.20 -11.98 -2.18
CA PRO A 357 -13.33 -11.79 -3.34
C PRO A 357 -14.10 -11.90 -4.66
N GLU A 358 -13.45 -11.50 -5.74
CA GLU A 358 -13.85 -11.88 -7.10
C GLU A 358 -13.72 -13.40 -7.30
N ASP A 359 -14.52 -13.99 -8.19
CA ASP A 359 -14.49 -15.43 -8.49
C ASP A 359 -13.20 -15.88 -9.17
N TRP A 360 -12.44 -14.94 -9.75
CA TRP A 360 -11.16 -15.16 -10.40
C TRP A 360 -9.93 -14.87 -9.50
N TRP A 361 -10.13 -14.42 -8.25
CA TRP A 361 -9.04 -14.03 -7.37
C TRP A 361 -8.12 -15.21 -7.05
N LYS A 362 -6.80 -15.02 -7.19
CA LYS A 362 -5.78 -16.04 -6.94
C LYS A 362 -4.59 -15.46 -6.17
N GLU A 363 -3.70 -16.34 -5.72
CA GLU A 363 -2.53 -15.94 -4.91
C GLU A 363 -1.67 -14.86 -5.58
N GLY A 364 -1.49 -14.94 -6.90
CA GLY A 364 -0.70 -13.97 -7.68
C GLY A 364 -1.28 -12.56 -7.73
N ASP A 365 -2.56 -12.38 -7.37
CA ASP A 365 -3.22 -11.07 -7.36
C ASP A 365 -2.96 -10.31 -6.03
N GLY A 366 -2.28 -10.94 -5.08
CA GLY A 366 -1.97 -10.35 -3.78
C GLY A 366 -3.20 -10.30 -2.85
N GLY A 367 -3.23 -9.34 -1.93
CA GLY A 367 -4.34 -9.20 -0.98
C GLY A 367 -4.49 -10.37 0.00
N LEU A 368 -3.43 -11.19 0.14
CA LEU A 368 -3.41 -12.35 1.04
C LEU A 368 -3.59 -11.91 2.48
N PHE A 369 -4.41 -12.66 3.21
CA PHE A 369 -4.63 -12.43 4.63
C PHE A 369 -3.63 -13.26 5.44
N GLU A 370 -2.85 -12.59 6.27
CA GLU A 370 -1.79 -13.21 7.07
C GLU A 370 -2.09 -13.07 8.56
N LEU A 371 -2.00 -14.18 9.28
CA LEU A 371 -2.08 -14.21 10.75
C LEU A 371 -0.70 -14.40 11.33
N TYR A 372 -0.39 -13.62 12.36
CA TYR A 372 0.89 -13.58 13.04
C TYR A 372 0.74 -13.94 14.50
N ALA A 373 1.56 -14.89 14.94
CA ALA A 373 1.87 -15.06 16.36
C ALA A 373 2.88 -13.98 16.79
N GLU A 374 3.51 -14.15 17.96
CA GLU A 374 4.51 -13.20 18.47
C GLU A 374 5.78 -13.11 17.60
N THR A 375 6.05 -14.13 16.77
CA THR A 375 7.25 -14.19 15.90
C THR A 375 7.16 -13.34 14.62
N GLY A 376 8.30 -13.21 13.93
CA GLY A 376 8.45 -12.60 12.59
C GLY A 376 7.61 -13.19 11.45
N LYS A 377 7.20 -14.46 11.58
CA LYS A 377 6.58 -15.25 10.50
C LYS A 377 5.07 -15.37 10.67
N PRO A 378 4.31 -15.36 9.57
CA PRO A 378 2.90 -15.66 9.63
C PRO A 378 2.68 -17.14 10.00
N VAL A 379 1.77 -17.39 10.94
CA VAL A 379 1.30 -18.74 11.30
C VAL A 379 0.23 -19.25 10.33
N ALA A 380 -0.40 -18.34 9.58
CA ALA A 380 -1.29 -18.67 8.48
C ALA A 380 -1.18 -17.60 7.40
N ARG A 381 -1.26 -18.03 6.15
CA ARG A 381 -1.31 -17.18 4.96
C ARG A 381 -2.41 -17.71 4.05
N LEU A 382 -3.44 -16.91 3.87
CA LEU A 382 -4.70 -17.32 3.25
C LEU A 382 -4.94 -16.51 1.99
N VAL A 383 -5.21 -17.20 0.89
CA VAL A 383 -5.77 -16.58 -0.30
C VAL A 383 -7.23 -16.24 0.02
N PRO A 384 -7.70 -15.01 -0.26
CA PRO A 384 -9.11 -14.67 -0.05
C PRO A 384 -9.99 -15.58 -0.90
N GLU A 385 -10.76 -16.44 -0.25
CA GLU A 385 -11.75 -17.33 -0.86
C GLU A 385 -13.11 -17.09 -0.19
N PRO A 386 -14.24 -17.20 -0.92
CA PRO A 386 -15.57 -17.00 -0.33
C PRO A 386 -15.79 -17.87 0.92
N GLY A 387 -15.89 -17.23 2.07
CA GLY A 387 -15.99 -17.95 3.34
C GLY A 387 -15.66 -17.08 4.55
N LEU A 388 -15.75 -17.71 5.71
CA LEU A 388 -15.57 -17.11 7.02
C LEU A 388 -14.27 -17.61 7.66
N LEU A 389 -13.45 -16.69 8.13
CA LEU A 389 -12.31 -16.96 8.99
C LEU A 389 -12.65 -16.49 10.40
N LEU A 390 -12.42 -17.34 11.40
CA LEU A 390 -12.42 -16.98 12.82
C LEU A 390 -11.00 -17.06 13.35
N TYR A 391 -10.61 -16.13 14.24
CA TYR A 391 -9.32 -16.17 14.93
C TYR A 391 -9.38 -15.45 16.28
N THR A 392 -8.46 -15.77 17.19
CA THR A 392 -8.43 -15.15 18.52
C THR A 392 -8.23 -13.64 18.43
N ALA A 393 -9.07 -12.88 19.12
CA ALA A 393 -8.94 -11.43 19.22
C ALA A 393 -7.57 -11.05 19.80
N GLY A 394 -6.89 -10.08 19.18
CA GLY A 394 -5.53 -9.68 19.54
C GLY A 394 -4.42 -10.36 18.72
N THR A 395 -4.72 -11.42 17.96
CA THR A 395 -3.77 -11.99 16.98
C THR A 395 -3.39 -10.90 15.96
N GLY A 396 -2.09 -10.76 15.67
CA GLY A 396 -1.65 -9.84 14.63
C GLY A 396 -2.18 -10.30 13.28
N ALA A 397 -2.85 -9.43 12.54
CA ALA A 397 -3.34 -9.72 11.20
C ALA A 397 -2.77 -8.69 10.21
N ALA A 398 -2.53 -9.12 8.99
CA ALA A 398 -2.07 -8.27 7.90
C ALA A 398 -2.79 -8.62 6.60
N ILE A 399 -2.85 -7.68 5.69
CA ILE A 399 -3.27 -7.92 4.31
C ILE A 399 -2.10 -7.50 3.42
N THR A 400 -1.54 -8.46 2.70
CA THR A 400 -0.47 -8.19 1.75
C THR A 400 -0.96 -7.27 0.65
N ARG A 401 -0.01 -6.61 -0.03
CA ARG A 401 -0.32 -5.70 -1.13
C ARG A 401 -1.21 -6.36 -2.18
N VAL A 402 -2.26 -5.66 -2.60
CA VAL A 402 -3.07 -6.07 -3.76
C VAL A 402 -2.28 -5.73 -5.02
N LEU A 403 -1.94 -6.74 -5.81
CA LEU A 403 -1.10 -6.62 -7.01
C LEU A 403 -1.94 -6.53 -8.29
N THR A 404 -3.19 -6.96 -8.25
CA THR A 404 -4.12 -6.76 -9.37
C THR A 404 -4.63 -5.32 -9.38
N GLU A 405 -4.78 -4.77 -10.58
CA GLU A 405 -5.41 -3.47 -10.81
C GLU A 405 -6.92 -3.60 -11.07
N ASP A 406 -7.42 -4.82 -11.26
CA ASP A 406 -8.77 -5.06 -11.78
C ASP A 406 -9.87 -4.97 -10.70
N ALA A 407 -9.55 -5.22 -9.42
CA ALA A 407 -10.51 -5.15 -8.32
C ALA A 407 -9.82 -4.97 -6.94
N PRO A 408 -10.51 -4.35 -5.95
CA PRO A 408 -10.04 -4.35 -4.57
C PRO A 408 -10.28 -5.71 -3.90
N GLN A 409 -9.47 -6.03 -2.88
CA GLN A 409 -9.78 -7.12 -1.96
C GLN A 409 -10.86 -6.63 -1.00
N LEU A 410 -12.04 -7.26 -1.02
CA LEU A 410 -13.19 -6.85 -0.22
C LEU A 410 -13.49 -7.89 0.86
N ALA A 411 -13.65 -7.45 2.10
CA ALA A 411 -14.02 -8.32 3.20
C ALA A 411 -14.76 -7.58 4.31
N VAL A 412 -15.60 -8.31 5.04
CA VAL A 412 -16.22 -7.79 6.27
C VAL A 412 -15.41 -8.29 7.44
N HIS A 413 -14.83 -7.36 8.21
CA HIS A 413 -14.09 -7.67 9.41
C HIS A 413 -14.95 -7.36 10.62
N GLY A 414 -14.85 -8.18 11.66
CA GLY A 414 -15.53 -7.88 12.91
C GLY A 414 -14.89 -8.47 14.15
N LEU A 415 -15.36 -7.97 15.28
CA LEU A 415 -14.97 -8.41 16.61
C LEU A 415 -16.23 -8.78 17.38
N LEU A 416 -16.22 -9.96 18.00
CA LEU A 416 -17.24 -10.45 18.91
C LEU A 416 -16.67 -10.43 20.33
N ALA A 417 -17.40 -9.82 21.25
CA ALA A 417 -17.02 -9.72 22.65
C ALA A 417 -18.07 -10.35 23.57
N SER A 418 -17.60 -10.74 24.75
CA SER A 418 -18.42 -11.20 25.86
C SER A 418 -18.44 -10.15 26.98
N ASP A 419 -19.44 -10.24 27.85
CA ASP A 419 -19.53 -9.35 29.03
C ASP A 419 -18.29 -9.48 29.94
N ALA A 420 -17.70 -10.68 30.05
CA ALA A 420 -16.50 -10.92 30.85
C ALA A 420 -15.23 -10.28 30.24
N ALA A 421 -15.12 -10.27 28.91
CA ALA A 421 -14.03 -9.60 28.20
C ALA A 421 -14.13 -8.07 28.31
N GLU A 422 -15.33 -7.52 28.50
CA GLU A 422 -15.52 -6.10 28.78
C GLU A 422 -15.02 -5.70 30.18
N GLU A 423 -14.97 -6.59 31.17
CA GLU A 423 -14.54 -6.27 32.55
C GLU A 423 -13.05 -6.52 32.84
N ALA A 424 -12.40 -7.50 32.21
CA ALA A 424 -11.07 -8.03 32.60
C ALA A 424 -9.84 -7.21 32.13
N ALA A 425 -9.96 -5.90 31.90
CA ALA A 425 -8.92 -5.10 31.25
C ALA A 425 -7.57 -5.10 32.00
N SER A 426 -6.57 -5.81 31.47
CA SER A 426 -5.17 -5.45 31.65
C SER A 426 -4.64 -4.90 30.33
N PRO A 427 -4.01 -3.71 30.31
CA PRO A 427 -3.30 -3.26 29.12
C PRO A 427 -2.22 -4.28 28.82
N PHE A 428 -2.20 -4.81 27.59
CA PHE A 428 -1.07 -5.59 27.12
C PHE A 428 0.13 -4.64 27.13
N LEU A 429 0.91 -4.67 28.22
CA LEU A 429 2.07 -3.82 28.38
C LEU A 429 3.10 -4.26 27.34
N ALA A 430 3.24 -3.46 26.29
CA ALA A 430 4.31 -3.56 25.29
C ALA A 430 5.71 -3.27 25.88
N ASN A 431 5.91 -3.50 27.19
CA ASN A 431 7.16 -3.24 27.89
C ASN A 431 8.19 -4.37 27.76
N ASP A 432 7.79 -5.57 27.31
CA ASP A 432 8.69 -6.73 27.21
C ASP A 432 9.26 -6.92 25.79
N LEU A 433 9.70 -5.83 25.16
CA LEU A 433 10.29 -5.89 23.82
C LEU A 433 11.81 -5.99 23.91
N ILE A 434 12.32 -7.17 23.55
CA ILE A 434 13.74 -7.53 23.28
C ILE A 434 14.71 -6.42 23.65
N VAL A 435 15.18 -6.46 24.91
CA VAL A 435 16.34 -5.66 25.33
C VAL A 435 17.49 -6.06 24.40
N PRO A 436 18.06 -5.12 23.62
CA PRO A 436 19.20 -5.43 22.76
C PRO A 436 20.29 -6.07 23.59
N ARG A 437 20.99 -7.09 23.05
CA ARG A 437 22.10 -7.69 23.78
C ARG A 437 23.10 -6.58 24.12
N PRO A 438 23.39 -6.35 25.41
CA PRO A 438 24.38 -5.37 25.80
C PRO A 438 25.73 -5.82 25.22
N VAL A 439 26.37 -4.92 24.46
CA VAL A 439 27.76 -5.16 24.06
C VAL A 439 28.63 -4.70 25.22
N ASN A 440 29.17 -5.66 25.98
CA ASN A 440 30.19 -5.35 26.98
C ASN A 440 31.42 -4.84 26.22
N GLY A 441 31.76 -3.57 26.42
CA GLY A 441 32.90 -2.92 25.78
C GLY A 441 34.15 -3.79 25.87
N GLY A 442 34.61 -4.29 24.72
CA GLY A 442 35.86 -5.02 24.60
C GLY A 442 37.05 -4.13 25.02
N ARG A 443 38.14 -4.78 25.42
CA ARG A 443 39.38 -4.18 25.97
C ARG A 443 39.73 -2.80 25.39
N ARG A 444 40.01 -1.85 26.29
CA ARG A 444 40.56 -0.52 25.98
C ARG A 444 41.79 -0.65 25.06
N CYS A 445 41.65 -0.30 23.79
CA CYS A 445 42.78 -0.15 22.88
C CYS A 445 43.19 1.34 22.86
N HIS A 446 44.38 1.65 23.38
CA HIS A 446 44.86 3.03 23.57
C HIS A 446 45.43 3.72 22.30
N GLN A 447 45.07 3.31 21.08
CA GLN A 447 45.58 3.96 19.85
C GLN A 447 44.61 5.04 19.33
N LYS A 448 44.60 6.21 19.98
CA LYS A 448 43.51 7.20 19.88
C LYS A 448 43.30 7.94 18.55
N HIS A 449 44.30 8.10 17.67
CA HIS A 449 44.12 8.87 16.42
C HIS A 449 44.54 8.15 15.12
N ARG A 450 45.58 7.30 15.15
CA ARG A 450 45.97 6.52 13.96
C ARG A 450 44.97 5.43 13.58
N ALA A 451 44.11 5.01 14.52
CA ALA A 451 43.07 4.03 14.26
C ALA A 451 41.89 4.60 13.46
N LEU A 452 41.45 5.84 13.71
CA LEU A 452 40.22 6.41 13.13
C LEU A 452 40.30 6.58 11.59
N ASN A 453 41.43 7.04 11.06
CA ASN A 453 41.64 7.24 9.61
C ASN A 453 41.47 5.96 8.78
N GLN A 454 41.62 4.79 9.39
CA GLN A 454 41.40 3.50 8.71
C GLN A 454 39.92 3.23 8.45
N TRP A 455 39.02 3.94 9.13
CA TRP A 455 37.57 3.75 9.08
C TRP A 455 36.83 4.94 8.48
N ILE A 456 37.12 6.14 8.99
CA ILE A 456 36.33 7.34 8.70
C ILE A 456 37.04 8.26 7.72
N CYS A 457 36.26 9.06 7.00
CA CYS A 457 36.79 10.06 6.08
C CYS A 457 37.55 11.14 6.86
N GLU A 458 38.78 11.43 6.41
CA GLU A 458 39.72 12.35 7.07
C GLU A 458 39.13 13.73 7.36
N LYS A 459 38.21 14.22 6.51
CA LYS A 459 37.53 15.50 6.73
C LYS A 459 36.82 15.59 8.08
N PHE A 460 36.31 14.47 8.61
CA PHE A 460 35.63 14.44 9.92
C PHE A 460 36.59 14.39 11.10
N LEU A 461 37.89 14.26 10.86
CA LEU A 461 38.94 14.39 11.88
C LEU A 461 39.47 15.81 12.01
N ASP A 462 39.07 16.72 11.11
CA ASP A 462 39.41 18.13 11.20
C ASP A 462 38.73 18.78 12.41
N SER A 463 39.52 19.42 13.29
CA SER A 463 39.04 19.98 14.53
C SER A 463 38.12 21.19 14.33
N ALA A 464 38.32 21.97 13.26
CA ALA A 464 37.45 23.11 12.95
C ALA A 464 36.07 22.59 12.53
N LEU A 465 36.02 21.60 11.63
CA LEU A 465 34.76 20.97 11.24
C LEU A 465 34.06 20.30 12.43
N GLN A 466 34.78 19.62 13.32
CA GLN A 466 34.17 19.03 14.52
C GLN A 466 33.55 20.09 15.44
N THR A 467 34.17 21.26 15.55
CA THR A 467 33.62 22.39 16.32
C THR A 467 32.33 22.91 15.69
N ASP A 468 32.31 23.08 14.37
CA ASP A 468 31.11 23.51 13.63
C ASP A 468 29.97 22.49 13.75
N LEU A 469 30.30 21.19 13.62
CA LEU A 469 29.34 20.10 13.76
C LEU A 469 28.79 20.01 15.19
N ARG A 470 29.62 20.28 16.21
CA ARG A 470 29.17 20.36 17.60
C ARG A 470 28.20 21.50 17.80
N ALA A 471 28.53 22.71 17.34
CA ALA A 471 27.64 23.86 17.42
C ALA A 471 26.30 23.59 16.72
N GLN A 472 26.33 22.95 15.54
CA GLN A 472 25.13 22.53 14.84
C GLN A 472 24.32 21.50 15.65
N PHE A 473 25.00 20.54 16.29
CA PHE A 473 24.33 19.51 17.10
C PHE A 473 23.69 20.10 18.36
N GLU A 474 24.34 21.05 19.02
CA GLU A 474 23.79 21.78 20.17
C GLU A 474 22.51 22.55 19.78
N GLU A 475 22.49 23.18 18.60
CA GLU A 475 21.32 23.93 18.11
C GLU A 475 20.16 23.01 17.71
N THR A 476 20.45 21.88 17.06
CA THR A 476 19.43 21.10 16.34
C THR A 476 19.18 19.71 16.93
N SER A 477 19.98 19.26 17.89
CA SER A 477 19.99 17.90 18.46
C SER A 477 20.15 16.77 17.43
N HIS A 478 20.56 17.08 16.20
CA HIS A 478 20.83 16.08 15.17
C HIS A 478 21.82 16.57 14.11
N ILE A 479 22.64 15.65 13.57
CA ILE A 479 23.52 15.96 12.43
C ILE A 479 23.62 14.78 11.45
N LYS A 480 24.06 15.08 10.23
CA LYS A 480 24.29 14.10 9.15
C LYS A 480 25.71 14.25 8.64
N LEU A 481 26.43 13.14 8.57
CA LEU A 481 27.81 13.09 8.08
C LEU A 481 27.85 12.31 6.76
N PRO A 482 27.70 12.95 5.59
CA PRO A 482 27.71 12.26 4.32
C PRO A 482 29.12 11.85 3.88
N GLY A 483 29.25 10.64 3.36
CA GLY A 483 30.56 10.04 3.03
C GLY A 483 31.35 9.75 4.30
N PHE A 484 30.68 9.20 5.32
CA PHE A 484 31.25 9.03 6.66
C PHE A 484 32.43 8.06 6.67
N LEU A 485 32.23 6.84 6.18
CA LEU A 485 33.30 5.88 5.98
C LEU A 485 34.22 6.34 4.85
N ASN A 486 35.50 6.02 4.95
CA ASN A 486 36.44 6.24 3.85
C ASN A 486 36.02 5.46 2.59
N GLU A 487 36.53 5.91 1.44
CA GLU A 487 36.11 5.40 0.13
C GLU A 487 36.36 3.91 -0.04
N ARG A 488 37.46 3.39 0.52
CA ARG A 488 37.81 1.96 0.48
C ARG A 488 36.73 1.10 1.15
N LEU A 489 36.40 1.38 2.41
CA LEU A 489 35.39 0.62 3.16
C LEU A 489 34.00 0.84 2.57
N ALA A 490 33.67 2.07 2.19
CA ALA A 490 32.39 2.38 1.58
C ALA A 490 32.17 1.58 0.28
N THR A 491 33.21 1.43 -0.54
CA THR A 491 33.17 0.65 -1.79
C THR A 491 33.08 -0.86 -1.52
N GLN A 492 33.82 -1.36 -0.52
CA GLN A 492 33.76 -2.77 -0.12
C GLN A 492 32.38 -3.16 0.41
N LEU A 493 31.80 -2.35 1.30
CA LEU A 493 30.43 -2.57 1.79
C LEU A 493 29.42 -2.46 0.66
N ALA A 494 29.51 -1.42 -0.16
CA ALA A 494 28.68 -1.23 -1.34
C ALA A 494 28.62 -2.49 -2.22
N ALA A 495 29.78 -3.08 -2.56
CA ALA A 495 29.86 -4.31 -3.31
C ALA A 495 29.21 -5.49 -2.56
N ALA A 496 29.53 -5.67 -1.28
CA ALA A 496 29.00 -6.75 -0.46
C ALA A 496 27.47 -6.69 -0.29
N VAL A 497 26.89 -5.48 -0.24
CA VAL A 497 25.44 -5.29 -0.17
C VAL A 497 24.78 -5.64 -1.51
N GLY A 498 25.48 -5.43 -2.64
CA GLY A 498 25.01 -5.87 -3.97
C GLY A 498 24.85 -7.39 -4.10
N ASP A 499 25.70 -8.16 -3.43
CA ASP A 499 25.73 -9.63 -3.45
C ASP A 499 25.09 -10.28 -2.20
N ALA A 500 24.29 -9.52 -1.46
CA ALA A 500 23.81 -9.92 -0.15
C ALA A 500 22.97 -11.22 -0.17
N ARG A 501 23.39 -12.22 0.60
CA ARG A 501 22.58 -13.41 0.92
C ARG A 501 21.92 -13.25 2.28
N LEU A 502 20.61 -13.49 2.34
CA LEU A 502 19.79 -13.29 3.54
C LEU A 502 19.81 -14.49 4.52
N GLU A 503 20.51 -15.57 4.20
CA GLU A 503 20.56 -16.81 5.01
C GLU A 503 21.16 -16.58 6.41
N ALA A 504 22.08 -15.63 6.56
CA ALA A 504 22.72 -15.26 7.84
C ALA A 504 21.84 -14.37 8.74
N TRP A 505 20.64 -14.01 8.29
CA TRP A 505 19.80 -12.99 8.92
C TRP A 505 18.58 -13.60 9.58
N GLN A 506 18.23 -13.07 10.74
CA GLN A 506 17.13 -13.56 11.58
C GLN A 506 16.02 -12.53 11.62
N GLU A 507 14.77 -12.97 11.53
CA GLU A 507 13.62 -12.05 11.62
C GLU A 507 13.47 -11.52 13.04
N ALA A 508 13.48 -10.19 13.17
CA ALA A 508 13.15 -9.47 14.39
C ALA A 508 11.65 -9.25 14.49
N GLY A 509 11.11 -9.60 15.65
CA GLY A 509 9.74 -9.28 16.09
C GLY A 509 9.73 -8.53 17.41
N PRO A 510 8.57 -8.47 18.10
CA PRO A 510 7.28 -8.93 17.62
C PRO A 510 6.74 -8.08 16.47
N VAL A 511 6.07 -8.75 15.54
CA VAL A 511 5.64 -8.19 14.25
C VAL A 511 4.69 -7.00 14.37
N ARG A 512 3.90 -6.93 15.45
CA ARG A 512 3.04 -5.78 15.74
C ARG A 512 3.82 -4.49 16.03
N VAL A 513 5.12 -4.59 16.30
CA VAL A 513 5.95 -3.44 16.68
C VAL A 513 7.10 -3.21 15.69
N GLN A 514 7.72 -4.28 15.22
CA GLN A 514 8.74 -4.21 14.19
C GLN A 514 8.77 -5.49 13.38
N ARG A 515 9.14 -5.36 12.12
CA ARG A 515 9.51 -6.48 11.27
C ARG A 515 10.75 -6.03 10.52
N CYS A 516 11.88 -6.67 10.79
CA CYS A 516 13.11 -6.46 10.04
C CYS A 516 13.98 -7.71 10.16
N LEU A 517 15.11 -7.71 9.47
CA LEU A 517 16.13 -8.73 9.61
C LEU A 517 17.27 -8.20 10.47
N LEU A 518 17.64 -8.94 11.51
CA LEU A 518 18.84 -8.70 12.30
C LEU A 518 19.95 -9.63 11.82
N LEU A 519 21.18 -9.16 11.83
CA LEU A 519 22.33 -10.02 11.58
C LEU A 519 22.44 -11.05 12.72
N GLY A 520 22.37 -12.34 12.37
CA GLY A 520 22.61 -13.45 13.29
C GLY A 520 24.10 -13.72 13.45
N GLU A 521 24.56 -14.86 12.93
CA GLU A 521 25.98 -15.20 12.94
C GLU A 521 26.73 -14.41 11.86
N ALA A 522 27.53 -13.42 12.28
CA ALA A 522 28.27 -12.54 11.38
C ALA A 522 29.18 -13.29 10.40
N SER A 523 29.76 -14.43 10.81
CA SER A 523 30.63 -15.27 9.99
C SER A 523 29.93 -15.94 8.81
N ALA A 524 28.60 -16.03 8.82
CA ALA A 524 27.84 -16.81 7.85
C ALA A 524 27.78 -16.16 6.44
N CYS A 525 28.03 -14.85 6.29
CA CYS A 525 28.13 -14.25 4.96
C CYS A 525 29.16 -13.09 4.89
N PRO A 526 29.74 -12.80 3.70
CA PRO A 526 30.72 -11.72 3.52
C PRO A 526 30.19 -10.34 3.96
N LEU A 527 28.94 -10.01 3.62
CA LEU A 527 28.30 -8.78 4.03
C LEU A 527 28.15 -8.68 5.56
N GLY A 528 27.68 -9.77 6.18
CA GLY A 528 27.54 -9.86 7.64
C GLY A 528 28.85 -9.59 8.35
N ARG A 529 29.95 -10.20 7.88
CA ARG A 529 31.30 -9.95 8.42
C ARG A 529 31.71 -8.49 8.28
N ALA A 530 31.58 -7.91 7.08
CA ALA A 530 31.98 -6.53 6.84
C ALA A 530 31.16 -5.53 7.68
N MET A 531 29.85 -5.71 7.80
CA MET A 531 29.00 -4.86 8.64
C MET A 531 29.28 -5.07 10.12
N ALA A 532 29.57 -6.30 10.56
CA ALA A 532 29.93 -6.60 11.94
C ALA A 532 31.28 -6.00 12.33
N GLU A 533 32.23 -5.97 11.41
CA GLU A 533 33.53 -5.33 11.59
C GLU A 533 33.37 -3.81 11.79
N VAL A 534 32.58 -3.14 10.94
CA VAL A 534 32.25 -1.70 11.11
C VAL A 534 31.43 -1.46 12.38
N GLY A 535 30.46 -2.32 12.69
CA GLY A 535 29.68 -2.24 13.92
C GLY A 535 30.54 -2.38 15.17
N SER A 536 31.53 -3.28 15.15
CA SER A 536 32.49 -3.44 16.24
C SER A 536 33.35 -2.19 16.43
N TYR A 537 33.77 -1.55 15.33
CA TYR A 537 34.45 -0.26 15.38
C TYR A 537 33.53 0.83 15.95
N MET A 538 32.28 0.91 15.52
CA MET A 538 31.30 1.88 16.04
C MET A 538 30.98 1.64 17.52
N ALA A 539 31.14 0.42 18.02
CA ALA A 539 30.99 0.11 19.45
C ALA A 539 32.28 0.34 20.26
N SER A 540 33.40 0.73 19.63
CA SER A 540 34.69 0.90 20.30
C SER A 540 34.77 2.19 21.12
N GLU A 541 35.53 2.17 22.21
CA GLU A 541 35.78 3.35 23.05
C GLU A 541 36.32 4.55 22.25
N THR A 542 37.20 4.31 21.27
CA THR A 542 37.75 5.38 20.43
C THR A 542 36.67 6.07 19.60
N PHE A 543 35.71 5.30 19.07
CA PHE A 543 34.60 5.88 18.33
C PHE A 543 33.60 6.59 19.26
N LEU A 544 33.35 6.05 20.46
CA LEU A 544 32.51 6.71 21.46
C LEU A 544 33.12 8.04 21.92
N GLU A 545 34.43 8.11 22.19
CA GLU A 545 35.13 9.37 22.50
C GLU A 545 35.02 10.37 21.34
N PHE A 546 35.07 9.90 20.08
CA PHE A 546 34.83 10.74 18.91
C PHE A 546 33.39 11.27 18.87
N LEU A 547 32.38 10.45 19.20
CA LEU A 547 30.99 10.90 19.28
C LEU A 547 30.80 11.97 20.36
N GLU A 548 31.38 11.77 21.55
CA GLU A 548 31.32 12.76 22.65
C GLU A 548 31.98 14.09 22.24
N ALA A 549 33.11 14.02 21.53
CA ALA A 549 33.74 15.21 20.97
C ALA A 549 32.88 15.88 19.89
N LEU A 550 32.13 15.11 19.09
CA LEU A 550 31.31 15.67 18.03
C LEU A 550 29.99 16.27 18.54
N THR A 551 29.39 15.69 19.59
CA THR A 551 28.06 16.07 20.07
C THR A 551 28.08 16.91 21.34
N GLY A 552 29.18 16.90 22.10
CA GLY A 552 29.23 17.48 23.43
C GLY A 552 28.45 16.70 24.49
N VAL A 553 27.89 15.54 24.13
CA VAL A 553 27.04 14.73 25.01
C VAL A 553 27.86 13.57 25.60
N THR A 554 27.85 13.43 26.92
CA THR A 554 28.53 12.34 27.64
C THR A 554 27.64 11.10 27.75
N ARG A 555 28.21 9.92 27.50
CA ARG A 555 27.51 8.64 27.71
C ARG A 555 27.30 8.35 29.19
N SER A 556 26.17 7.73 29.56
CA SER A 556 25.94 7.35 30.97
C SER A 556 26.94 6.29 31.42
N SER A 557 27.68 6.57 32.50
CA SER A 557 28.58 5.62 33.11
C SER A 557 27.83 4.35 33.56
N GLY A 558 28.27 3.17 33.09
CA GLY A 558 27.71 1.87 33.47
C GLY A 558 26.46 1.44 32.70
N SER A 559 25.93 2.25 31.79
CA SER A 559 24.85 1.84 30.89
C SER A 559 25.42 1.08 29.70
N ALA A 560 24.78 -0.05 29.35
CA ALA A 560 25.19 -0.79 28.17
C ALA A 560 24.75 -0.08 26.88
N ILE A 561 25.65 -0.05 25.90
CA ILE A 561 25.30 0.36 24.53
C ILE A 561 24.61 -0.79 23.80
N SER A 562 23.69 -0.45 22.91
CA SER A 562 22.96 -1.41 22.07
C SER A 562 23.43 -1.29 20.63
N LEU A 563 23.98 -2.37 20.07
CA LEU A 563 24.35 -2.45 18.65
C LEU A 563 23.41 -3.42 17.92
N GLN A 564 22.85 -2.98 16.80
CA GLN A 564 22.03 -3.79 15.90
C GLN A 564 22.47 -3.55 14.46
N ILE A 565 22.59 -4.64 13.70
CA ILE A 565 22.82 -4.58 12.26
C ILE A 565 21.55 -5.09 11.60
N ARG A 566 20.92 -4.22 10.80
CA ARG A 566 19.55 -4.41 10.35
C ARG A 566 19.42 -4.36 8.84
N CYS A 567 18.48 -5.13 8.32
CA CYS A 567 18.02 -5.09 6.93
C CYS A 567 16.49 -4.95 6.91
N PHE A 568 15.98 -4.00 6.13
CA PHE A 568 14.57 -3.82 5.88
C PHE A 568 14.27 -4.13 4.41
N ARG A 569 13.54 -5.21 4.18
CA ARG A 569 13.11 -5.70 2.87
C ARG A 569 11.95 -4.86 2.31
N PRO A 570 11.97 -4.55 1.00
CA PRO A 570 10.86 -3.88 0.32
C PRO A 570 9.53 -4.61 0.52
N GLY A 571 8.49 -3.86 0.88
CA GLY A 571 7.11 -4.34 1.03
C GLY A 571 6.84 -5.15 2.30
N LEU A 572 7.84 -5.37 3.16
CA LEU A 572 7.72 -6.26 4.32
C LEU A 572 8.07 -5.56 5.63
N ASP A 573 9.20 -4.86 5.65
CA ASP A 573 9.86 -4.52 6.90
C ASP A 573 9.64 -3.05 7.30
N PHE A 574 9.46 -2.83 8.60
CA PHE A 574 9.14 -1.56 9.24
C PHE A 574 9.51 -1.58 10.73
N GLN A 575 9.53 -0.41 11.35
CA GLN A 575 9.59 -0.27 12.82
C GLN A 575 8.61 0.81 13.24
N ARG A 576 7.73 0.51 14.20
CA ARG A 576 6.77 1.47 14.75
C ARG A 576 7.41 2.45 15.73
N PRO A 577 6.77 3.60 15.99
CA PRO A 577 7.21 4.57 17.00
C PRO A 577 7.50 3.93 18.36
N ARG A 578 8.71 4.16 18.88
CA ARG A 578 9.15 3.72 20.21
C ARG A 578 9.87 4.84 20.95
N CYS A 579 9.38 5.15 22.15
CA CYS A 579 10.09 5.98 23.12
C CYS A 579 11.23 5.19 23.79
N THR A 580 12.20 5.92 24.32
CA THR A 580 13.20 5.38 25.25
C THR A 580 12.80 5.72 26.68
N GLN A 581 13.27 4.95 27.66
CA GLN A 581 13.03 5.27 29.08
C GLN A 581 13.95 6.39 29.59
N ARG A 582 15.10 6.57 28.94
CA ARG A 582 16.13 7.56 29.28
C ARG A 582 16.56 8.30 28.02
N PRO A 583 17.18 9.49 28.15
CA PRO A 583 17.83 10.15 27.04
C PRO A 583 18.84 9.22 26.34
N GLN A 584 18.87 9.26 25.02
CA GLN A 584 19.69 8.37 24.21
C GLN A 584 20.17 9.09 22.95
N LEU A 585 21.43 8.85 22.57
CA LEU A 585 21.96 9.21 21.27
C LEU A 585 21.79 8.03 20.30
N ASP A 586 20.95 8.21 19.29
CA ASP A 586 20.83 7.28 18.18
C ASP A 586 21.93 7.55 17.15
N VAL A 587 22.67 6.50 16.78
CA VAL A 587 23.81 6.55 15.88
C VAL A 587 23.56 5.56 14.74
N ILE A 588 23.12 6.06 13.58
CA ILE A 588 22.64 5.20 12.47
C ILE A 588 23.47 5.44 11.22
N LEU A 589 24.19 4.41 10.77
CA LEU A 589 24.92 4.39 9.51
C LEU A 589 24.16 3.57 8.47
N GLY A 590 23.65 4.24 7.43
CA GLY A 590 22.83 3.61 6.39
C GLY A 590 23.57 3.29 5.09
N PHE A 591 23.13 2.23 4.41
CA PHE A 591 23.63 1.77 3.11
C PHE A 591 22.49 1.47 2.13
N GLU A 592 22.70 1.80 0.86
CA GLU A 592 21.71 1.66 -0.21
C GLU A 592 22.39 1.12 -1.49
N VAL A 593 21.86 0.04 -2.06
CA VAL A 593 22.46 -0.66 -3.22
C VAL A 593 22.24 0.09 -4.54
N ALA A 594 21.13 0.84 -4.66
CA ALA A 594 20.71 1.44 -5.93
C ALA A 594 21.69 2.51 -6.48
N SER A 595 22.64 3.02 -5.68
CA SER A 595 23.64 3.98 -6.13
C SER A 595 24.72 3.39 -7.07
N LEU A 596 24.91 2.07 -7.06
CA LEU A 596 26.07 1.39 -7.68
C LEU A 596 25.79 0.85 -9.09
N ALA A 597 24.54 0.53 -9.41
CA ALA A 597 24.22 -0.28 -10.59
C ALA A 597 23.81 0.52 -11.85
N ARG A 598 23.82 1.87 -11.85
CA ARG A 598 23.33 2.64 -13.03
C ARG A 598 24.26 3.76 -13.51
N PRO A 599 24.51 3.85 -14.83
CA PRO A 599 25.32 4.92 -15.43
C PRO A 599 24.72 6.30 -15.17
N ARG A 600 25.62 7.30 -15.07
CA ARG A 600 25.38 8.68 -14.57
C ARG A 600 24.19 9.40 -15.22
N SER A 601 23.75 9.05 -16.42
CA SER A 601 22.68 9.76 -17.15
C SER A 601 21.26 9.52 -16.63
N ARG A 602 20.98 8.43 -15.90
CA ARG A 602 19.64 8.15 -15.31
C ARG A 602 19.54 8.42 -13.79
N LYS A 603 20.63 8.86 -13.16
CA LYS A 603 20.75 9.01 -11.69
C LYS A 603 19.76 10.02 -11.08
N ARG A 604 19.31 11.03 -11.84
CA ARG A 604 18.37 12.06 -11.36
C ARG A 604 16.92 11.59 -11.18
N ARG A 605 16.41 10.65 -11.99
CA ARG A 605 15.04 10.11 -11.82
C ARG A 605 14.96 9.15 -10.62
N SER A 606 16.02 8.35 -10.38
CA SER A 606 16.09 7.38 -9.29
C SER A 606 16.07 8.00 -7.88
N MET A 607 16.78 9.12 -7.67
CA MET A 607 16.88 9.75 -6.34
C MET A 607 15.61 10.50 -5.91
N ARG A 608 14.78 11.00 -6.84
CA ARG A 608 13.46 11.57 -6.52
C ARG A 608 12.46 10.49 -6.12
N SER A 609 12.54 9.31 -6.76
CA SER A 609 11.67 8.16 -6.47
C SER A 609 11.90 7.57 -5.07
N MET A 610 13.12 7.57 -4.52
CA MET A 610 13.33 6.99 -3.18
C MET A 610 12.81 7.81 -2.01
N ARG A 611 12.71 9.14 -2.13
CA ARG A 611 12.12 9.95 -1.04
C ARG A 611 10.65 9.62 -0.78
N SER A 612 9.97 9.09 -1.80
CA SER A 612 8.58 8.64 -1.76
C SER A 612 8.41 7.14 -1.54
N MET A 613 9.49 6.34 -1.50
CA MET A 613 9.42 4.87 -1.35
C MET A 613 9.50 4.38 0.11
N GLY A 614 9.35 5.27 1.08
CA GLY A 614 9.42 4.95 2.50
C GLY A 614 10.85 4.68 2.99
N GLY A 615 10.99 3.92 4.08
CA GLY A 615 12.28 3.58 4.66
C GLY A 615 13.08 4.77 5.19
N ALA A 616 12.46 5.90 5.55
CA ALA A 616 13.12 6.98 6.29
C ALA A 616 13.09 6.71 7.80
N ASP A 617 14.08 7.23 8.54
CA ASP A 617 13.95 7.35 9.99
C ASP A 617 13.04 8.52 10.30
N GLY A 618 12.00 8.26 11.08
CA GLY A 618 11.11 9.27 11.57
C GLY A 618 11.23 9.42 13.08
N TYR A 619 11.12 10.66 13.52
CA TYR A 619 11.07 11.06 14.91
C TYR A 619 9.81 11.87 15.12
N VAL A 620 9.00 11.46 16.08
CA VAL A 620 7.72 12.09 16.42
C VAL A 620 7.68 12.36 17.92
N GLU A 621 6.86 13.33 18.30
CA GLU A 621 6.57 13.60 19.70
C GLU A 621 5.93 12.34 20.31
N GLY A 622 6.63 11.76 21.27
CA GLY A 622 6.19 10.65 22.07
C GLY A 622 5.31 11.16 23.18
N ASP A 623 3.99 11.06 23.01
CA ASP A 623 3.12 10.98 24.17
C ASP A 623 3.44 9.63 24.86
N THR A 624 3.46 9.58 26.19
CA THR A 624 3.77 8.37 26.99
C THR A 624 2.77 7.22 26.79
N ALA A 625 1.88 7.38 25.82
CA ALA A 625 0.79 6.53 25.46
C ALA A 625 0.94 6.16 23.98
N HIS A 626 1.40 4.93 23.70
CA HIS A 626 1.24 4.23 22.41
C HIS A 626 -0.21 4.27 21.84
N LEU A 627 -1.17 4.74 22.67
CA LEU A 627 -2.60 4.91 22.47
C LEU A 627 -3.03 5.84 21.32
N ARG A 628 -2.16 6.70 20.79
CA ARG A 628 -2.55 7.68 19.75
C ARG A 628 -2.09 7.32 18.33
N THR A 629 -1.77 6.07 18.06
CA THR A 629 -1.47 5.63 16.68
C THR A 629 -2.74 5.06 16.03
N ALA A 630 -2.87 5.24 14.71
CA ALA A 630 -3.98 4.67 13.95
C ALA A 630 -4.07 3.15 14.14
N GLU A 631 -2.91 2.52 14.26
CA GLU A 631 -2.77 1.10 14.42
C GLU A 631 -3.16 0.61 15.83
N ALA A 632 -3.03 1.47 16.86
CA ALA A 632 -3.52 1.20 18.21
C ALA A 632 -5.06 1.30 18.31
N SER A 633 -5.68 2.20 17.54
CA SER A 633 -7.15 2.28 17.40
C SER A 633 -7.73 1.10 16.62
N GLY A 634 -6.98 0.56 15.66
CA GLY A 634 -7.42 -0.49 14.77
C GLY A 634 -8.27 0.04 13.61
N ILE A 635 -8.32 -0.74 12.53
CA ILE A 635 -9.06 -0.43 11.30
C ILE A 635 -10.58 -0.45 11.54
N LEU A 636 -11.06 -1.29 12.47
CA LEU A 636 -12.50 -1.39 12.74
C LEU A 636 -13.11 -0.12 13.33
N ALA A 637 -12.29 0.78 13.89
CA ALA A 637 -12.76 2.07 14.39
C ALA A 637 -13.14 3.05 13.26
N GLY A 638 -12.83 2.72 12.01
CA GLY A 638 -13.02 3.59 10.87
C GLY A 638 -12.14 4.84 10.90
N PRO A 639 -12.20 5.69 9.87
CA PRO A 639 -11.37 6.89 9.81
C PRO A 639 -11.70 7.92 10.88
N GLY A 640 -12.93 7.98 11.39
CA GLY A 640 -13.31 8.85 12.50
C GLY A 640 -12.70 8.45 13.85
N GLY A 641 -12.38 7.17 14.03
CA GLY A 641 -11.73 6.64 15.24
C GLY A 641 -10.20 6.59 15.17
N VAL A 642 -9.63 6.87 14.00
CA VAL A 642 -8.17 6.95 13.81
C VAL A 642 -7.68 8.33 14.23
N PRO A 643 -6.79 8.44 15.24
CA PRO A 643 -6.21 9.71 15.63
C PRO A 643 -5.42 10.34 14.48
N ALA A 644 -5.37 11.68 14.47
CA ALA A 644 -4.52 12.41 13.54
C ALA A 644 -3.05 11.97 13.71
N PRO A 645 -2.27 11.92 12.61
CA PRO A 645 -0.86 11.54 12.69
C PRO A 645 -0.11 12.48 13.62
N LEU A 646 0.77 11.91 14.45
CA LEU A 646 1.60 12.69 15.37
C LEU A 646 2.50 13.67 14.60
N PRO A 647 2.78 14.87 15.15
CA PRO A 647 3.72 15.81 14.55
C PRO A 647 5.08 15.17 14.33
N VAL A 648 5.53 15.14 13.07
CA VAL A 648 6.86 14.65 12.71
C VAL A 648 7.89 15.73 13.05
N LEU A 649 8.68 15.49 14.09
CA LEU A 649 9.75 16.36 14.54
C LEU A 649 10.93 16.33 13.55
N LEU A 650 11.29 15.14 13.09
CA LEU A 650 12.42 14.94 12.19
C LEU A 650 12.18 13.75 11.27
N ARG A 651 12.49 13.92 9.99
CA ARG A 651 12.49 12.84 8.99
C ARG A 651 13.80 12.78 8.25
N LEU A 652 14.48 11.64 8.32
CA LEU A 652 15.80 11.40 7.74
C LEU A 652 15.73 10.28 6.70
N PRO A 653 15.60 10.61 5.39
CA PRO A 653 15.64 9.60 4.34
C PRO A 653 16.94 8.80 4.37
N LEU A 654 16.86 7.52 4.00
CA LEU A 654 18.03 6.68 3.84
C LEU A 654 18.97 7.26 2.77
N ARG A 655 20.26 7.18 3.06
CA ARG A 655 21.35 7.56 2.15
C ARG A 655 22.53 6.63 2.36
N ASN A 656 23.19 6.27 1.26
CA ASN A 656 24.38 5.44 1.31
C ASN A 656 25.57 6.16 1.96
N ASN A 657 26.25 5.48 2.89
CA ASN A 657 27.42 5.98 3.61
C ASN A 657 27.18 7.34 4.29
N VAL A 658 26.05 7.48 4.97
CA VAL A 658 25.73 8.66 5.78
C VAL A 658 25.52 8.24 7.22
N LEU A 659 26.37 8.74 8.12
CA LEU A 659 26.15 8.60 9.57
C LEU A 659 25.15 9.67 10.02
N ARG A 660 24.17 9.25 10.80
CA ARG A 660 23.13 10.12 11.36
C ARG A 660 23.20 10.02 12.87
N LEU A 661 23.23 11.17 13.52
CA LEU A 661 23.24 11.30 14.96
C LEU A 661 21.99 12.06 15.37
N VAL A 662 21.20 11.52 16.30
CA VAL A 662 20.01 12.17 16.83
C VAL A 662 19.97 11.96 18.34
N LEU A 663 19.98 13.04 19.11
CA LEU A 663 19.71 13.00 20.54
C LEU A 663 18.20 12.95 20.75
N ARG A 664 17.73 11.96 21.50
CA ARG A 664 16.33 11.82 21.87
C ARG A 664 16.16 11.87 23.37
N ASP A 665 15.10 12.53 23.80
CA ASP A 665 14.59 12.45 25.16
C ASP A 665 13.55 11.29 25.28
N PRO A 666 13.09 10.97 26.50
CA PRO A 666 12.06 9.95 26.71
C PRO A 666 10.70 10.27 26.06
N LYS A 667 10.50 11.52 25.64
CA LYS A 667 9.29 12.00 24.95
C LYS A 667 9.47 12.06 23.44
N THR A 668 10.52 11.44 22.89
CA THR A 668 10.75 11.38 21.44
C THR A 668 10.76 9.95 20.97
N SER A 669 9.78 9.60 20.14
CA SER A 669 9.67 8.28 19.54
C SER A 669 10.45 8.18 18.23
N HIS A 670 11.20 7.09 18.05
CA HIS A 670 11.86 6.75 16.78
C HIS A 670 11.10 5.63 16.06
N TYR A 671 10.97 5.74 14.75
CA TYR A 671 10.39 4.73 13.88
C TYR A 671 11.13 4.65 12.54
N VAL A 672 10.93 3.55 11.82
CA VAL A 672 11.40 3.38 10.45
C VAL A 672 10.18 3.19 9.56
N GLU A 673 9.97 4.13 8.63
CA GLU A 673 8.87 4.05 7.67
C GLU A 673 8.91 2.71 6.93
N PRO A 674 7.75 2.07 6.70
CA PRO A 674 7.68 0.88 5.86
C PRO A 674 8.34 1.13 4.50
N LEU A 675 9.21 0.22 4.10
CA LEU A 675 9.83 0.29 2.78
C LEU A 675 8.82 -0.21 1.75
N GLN A 676 8.52 0.59 0.72
CA GLN A 676 7.56 0.19 -0.31
C GLN A 676 8.06 -1.03 -1.09
N ALA A 677 7.14 -1.90 -1.54
CA ALA A 677 7.47 -3.06 -2.37
C ALA A 677 8.17 -2.69 -3.69
N SER A 678 7.90 -1.48 -4.21
CA SER A 678 8.53 -0.91 -5.40
C SER A 678 9.96 -0.42 -5.16
N ALA A 679 10.44 -0.40 -3.90
CA ALA A 679 11.81 -0.01 -3.61
C ALA A 679 12.77 -1.00 -4.29
N PRO A 680 13.79 -0.50 -5.01
CA PRO A 680 14.63 -1.35 -5.85
C PRO A 680 15.51 -2.30 -5.03
N THR A 681 15.75 -1.98 -3.76
CA THR A 681 16.73 -2.66 -2.90
C THR A 681 16.31 -2.53 -1.45
N SER A 682 16.74 -3.46 -0.60
CA SER A 682 16.58 -3.36 0.85
C SER A 682 17.32 -2.15 1.44
N ARG A 683 16.85 -1.67 2.59
CA ARG A 683 17.57 -0.71 3.45
C ARG A 683 18.48 -1.49 4.39
N TRP A 684 19.76 -1.16 4.41
CA TRP A 684 20.75 -1.80 5.27
C TRP A 684 21.35 -0.78 6.21
N GLU A 685 21.62 -1.17 7.45
CA GLU A 685 22.18 -0.25 8.42
C GLU A 685 22.88 -0.90 9.60
N ILE A 686 23.72 -0.08 10.24
CA ILE A 686 24.32 -0.34 11.54
C ILE A 686 23.75 0.73 12.47
N CYS A 687 23.02 0.29 13.49
CA CYS A 687 22.32 1.12 14.46
C CYS A 687 22.96 0.92 15.83
N LEU A 688 23.50 1.98 16.39
CA LEU A 688 24.02 2.03 17.75
C LEU A 688 23.16 2.97 18.57
N ALA A 689 22.76 2.52 19.76
CA ALA A 689 21.98 3.26 20.73
C ALA A 689 22.84 3.47 21.97
N VAL A 690 23.19 4.74 22.24
CA VAL A 690 24.10 5.12 23.32
C VAL A 690 23.30 5.88 24.38
N PRO A 691 23.06 5.30 25.58
CA PRO A 691 22.45 6.01 26.69
C PRO A 691 23.32 7.18 27.12
N VAL A 692 22.72 8.35 27.37
CA VAL A 692 23.44 9.57 27.72
C VAL A 692 23.01 10.11 29.08
N GLU A 693 23.89 10.83 29.75
CA GLU A 693 23.58 11.46 31.03
C GLU A 693 22.44 12.48 30.86
N GLU A 694 21.55 12.54 31.85
CA GLU A 694 20.49 13.56 31.86
C GLU A 694 21.14 14.93 31.96
N LEU A 695 20.86 15.80 30.98
CA LEU A 695 21.28 17.18 31.06
C LEU A 695 20.59 17.81 32.28
N PRO A 696 21.31 18.56 33.13
CA PRO A 696 20.70 19.25 34.25
C PRO A 696 19.57 20.14 33.71
N SER A 697 18.34 19.88 34.15
CA SER A 697 17.19 20.67 33.72
C SER A 697 17.47 22.14 34.04
N SER A 698 17.46 22.99 33.03
CA SER A 698 17.81 24.42 33.14
C SER A 698 16.73 25.25 33.87
N GLY A 699 16.13 24.70 34.93
CA GLY A 699 14.89 25.18 35.54
C GLY A 699 14.84 25.15 37.08
N GLU A 700 15.96 24.95 37.76
CA GLU A 700 16.07 25.37 39.17
C GLU A 700 16.90 26.65 39.19
N GLU A 701 16.22 27.79 39.16
CA GLU A 701 16.78 29.02 39.73
C GLU A 701 17.28 28.65 41.12
N ALA A 702 18.58 28.80 41.33
CA ALA A 702 19.24 28.59 42.60
C ALA A 702 18.61 29.55 43.63
N GLU A 703 17.60 29.07 44.36
CA GLU A 703 17.17 29.69 45.61
C GLU A 703 18.30 29.47 46.62
N GLU A 704 19.10 30.52 46.73
CA GLU A 704 20.24 30.70 47.62
C GLU A 704 19.91 30.17 49.03
N ALA A 705 20.55 29.06 49.40
CA ALA A 705 20.49 28.50 50.74
C ALA A 705 21.19 29.44 51.75
N ALA A 706 20.46 30.45 52.21
CA ALA A 706 20.83 31.22 53.40
C ALA A 706 20.63 30.35 54.64
N ALA A 707 21.74 30.05 55.33
CA ALA A 707 21.76 29.31 56.59
C ALA A 707 20.88 29.96 57.68
N PRO A 708 20.20 29.18 58.54
CA PRO A 708 19.35 29.73 59.59
C PRO A 708 20.20 30.15 60.81
N LEU A 709 20.29 31.45 61.05
CA LEU A 709 20.71 32.00 62.35
C LEU A 709 19.51 32.15 63.29
N SER A 710 19.74 31.74 64.54
CA SER A 710 18.78 31.53 65.63
C SER A 710 18.13 32.83 66.17
N PRO A 711 17.05 32.72 66.99
CA PRO A 711 16.13 33.82 67.26
C PRO A 711 16.39 34.59 68.57
N ALA A 712 15.74 35.78 68.65
CA ALA A 712 15.28 36.55 69.82
C ALA A 712 15.96 37.94 70.04
N PRO A 713 15.33 38.90 70.76
CA PRO A 713 13.90 39.26 70.77
C PRO A 713 13.61 40.79 70.82
N ASN A 714 12.34 41.15 70.53
CA ASN A 714 11.54 42.23 71.14
C ASN A 714 12.01 43.71 71.07
N LYS A 715 11.21 44.57 70.37
CA LYS A 715 10.22 45.51 70.97
C LYS A 715 9.83 46.67 70.04
N SER A 716 8.50 46.74 69.85
CA SER A 716 7.63 47.93 69.95
C SER A 716 7.83 49.17 69.05
N ARG A 717 6.72 49.48 68.34
CA ARG A 717 6.00 50.76 68.17
C ARG A 717 5.81 51.10 66.68
N ARG A 718 4.75 51.72 66.18
CA ARG A 718 3.39 52.07 66.64
C ARG A 718 2.77 52.91 65.51
N ARG A 719 1.65 52.49 64.88
CA ARG A 719 0.60 53.33 64.23
C ARG A 719 1.06 54.20 63.00
N LYS A 720 0.25 54.47 61.96
CA LYS A 720 -1.20 54.73 61.90
C LYS A 720 -1.67 54.83 60.43
N ARG A 721 -2.85 54.24 60.16
CA ARG A 721 -4.00 54.72 59.33
C ARG A 721 -3.85 54.95 57.81
N GLY A 722 -4.78 54.32 57.06
CA GLY A 722 -5.55 55.02 56.01
C GLY A 722 -6.27 54.19 54.94
N ARG A 723 -7.54 53.81 55.22
CA ARG A 723 -8.72 53.76 54.30
C ARG A 723 -8.72 52.98 52.96
N SER A 724 -9.40 51.82 53.00
CA SER A 724 -10.65 51.44 52.28
C SER A 724 -10.87 51.72 50.77
N ARG A 725 -10.92 50.61 49.99
CA ARG A 725 -11.93 50.13 48.99
C ARG A 725 -12.31 51.00 47.75
N PRO A 726 -12.90 50.41 46.67
CA PRO A 726 -12.75 49.07 46.10
C PRO A 726 -12.57 49.08 44.56
N ALA A 727 -12.47 47.86 44.01
CA ALA A 727 -12.27 47.48 42.62
C ALA A 727 -13.31 47.99 41.61
N THR A 728 -12.83 48.33 40.41
CA THR A 728 -13.58 48.31 39.15
C THR A 728 -12.74 47.68 38.05
N ALA A 729 -13.41 46.80 37.29
CA ALA A 729 -12.89 46.08 36.14
C ALA A 729 -12.57 47.03 34.98
N SER A 730 -11.51 46.75 34.22
CA SER A 730 -11.39 47.25 32.85
C SER A 730 -10.81 46.18 31.92
N GLU A 731 -11.50 46.05 30.80
CA GLU A 731 -11.25 45.19 29.66
C GLU A 731 -9.93 45.55 28.97
N PHE A 732 -9.07 44.55 28.73
CA PHE A 732 -7.95 44.70 27.80
C PHE A 732 -8.37 44.22 26.40
N LYS A 733 -8.67 45.18 25.52
CA LYS A 733 -8.75 44.97 24.06
C LYS A 733 -7.34 44.88 23.49
N ALA A 734 -6.96 43.71 23.00
CA ALA A 734 -5.76 43.51 22.20
C ALA A 734 -5.98 43.99 20.75
N THR A 735 -5.05 44.80 20.23
CA THR A 735 -4.96 45.21 18.82
C THR A 735 -3.87 44.40 18.11
N PRO A 736 -4.06 44.02 16.83
CA PRO A 736 -3.10 43.17 16.11
C PRO A 736 -1.97 43.99 15.47
N ARG A 737 -0.73 43.57 15.71
CA ARG A 737 0.49 44.11 15.07
C ARG A 737 0.57 43.67 13.60
N LYS A 738 0.72 44.67 12.72
CA LYS A 738 0.99 44.52 11.28
C LYS A 738 2.35 43.86 11.04
N ARG A 739 2.36 42.80 10.23
CA ARG A 739 3.56 42.18 9.65
C ARG A 739 4.13 43.07 8.55
N ARG A 740 5.42 43.42 8.65
CA ARG A 740 6.23 44.06 7.61
C ARG A 740 6.72 42.97 6.64
N ALA A 741 6.46 43.15 5.35
CA ALA A 741 7.01 42.34 4.27
C ALA A 741 8.48 42.74 4.03
N VAL A 742 9.36 41.73 3.93
CA VAL A 742 10.76 41.89 3.50
C VAL A 742 10.84 41.41 2.05
N ALA A 743 11.35 42.29 1.19
CA ALA A 743 11.52 42.08 -0.24
C ALA A 743 12.62 41.05 -0.53
N LYS A 744 12.35 40.12 -1.45
CA LYS A 744 13.32 39.19 -2.04
C LYS A 744 14.12 39.93 -3.12
N GLY A 745 15.42 40.12 -2.88
CA GLY A 745 16.40 40.38 -3.93
C GLY A 745 16.63 39.11 -4.76
N LYS A 746 16.59 39.24 -6.09
CA LYS A 746 17.02 38.22 -7.04
C LYS A 746 18.49 38.50 -7.36
N ASP A 747 19.38 37.59 -6.98
CA ASP A 747 20.74 37.56 -7.51
C ASP A 747 20.75 36.75 -8.81
N GLU A 748 21.14 37.45 -9.87
CA GLU A 748 21.48 36.91 -11.18
C GLU A 748 22.88 36.28 -11.09
N THR A 749 22.99 34.98 -11.37
CA THR A 749 24.28 34.32 -11.58
C THR A 749 24.51 34.16 -13.08
N ASN A 750 25.33 35.06 -13.61
CA ASN A 750 25.97 34.95 -14.92
C ASN A 750 26.93 33.75 -14.90
N VAL A 751 26.69 32.76 -15.76
CA VAL A 751 27.64 31.67 -16.04
C VAL A 751 28.29 31.96 -17.38
N PHE A 752 29.57 32.34 -17.33
CA PHE A 752 30.47 32.38 -18.48
C PHE A 752 30.70 30.96 -18.99
N VAL A 753 30.37 30.71 -20.26
CA VAL A 753 30.77 29.51 -21.00
C VAL A 753 32.11 29.80 -21.66
N LEU A 754 33.18 29.26 -21.08
CA LEU A 754 34.50 29.18 -21.71
C LEU A 754 34.50 27.95 -22.63
N VAL A 755 34.42 28.20 -23.94
CA VAL A 755 34.66 27.21 -24.99
C VAL A 755 36.18 27.13 -25.17
N LEU A 756 36.78 26.01 -24.77
CA LEU A 756 38.11 25.64 -25.24
C LEU A 756 37.98 24.45 -26.18
N SER A 757 38.26 24.72 -27.44
CA SER A 757 38.51 23.75 -28.51
C SER A 757 39.85 23.06 -28.27
N GLY A 758 39.87 21.73 -28.40
CA GLY A 758 41.09 20.92 -28.34
C GLY A 758 40.83 19.58 -29.01
N SER A 759 41.67 19.26 -29.99
CA SER A 759 41.48 18.30 -31.08
C SER A 759 41.51 16.82 -30.69
N ALA A 760 40.91 16.02 -31.56
CA ALA A 760 41.13 14.59 -31.69
C ALA A 760 42.59 14.27 -32.07
N ASP A 761 43.15 13.20 -31.48
CA ASP A 761 43.67 12.01 -32.18
C ASP A 761 44.61 11.18 -31.28
N CYS A 762 44.69 9.88 -31.61
CA CYS A 762 45.68 8.87 -31.18
C CYS A 762 45.44 8.14 -29.83
N LEU A 763 44.88 6.92 -29.88
CA LEU A 763 45.66 5.67 -29.95
C LEU A 763 44.78 4.42 -29.78
N ALA A 764 44.95 3.49 -30.71
CA ALA A 764 44.42 2.13 -30.72
C ALA A 764 45.41 1.14 -30.09
N ALA A 765 44.94 -0.11 -29.92
CA ALA A 765 45.61 -1.32 -29.42
C ALA A 765 45.59 -1.47 -27.88
N ALA A 766 45.20 -2.58 -27.26
CA ALA A 766 44.93 -3.98 -27.60
C ALA A 766 43.93 -4.52 -26.52
N GLY A 767 43.18 -5.61 -26.59
CA GLY A 767 43.21 -6.85 -27.36
C GLY A 767 42.90 -8.00 -26.38
N HIS A 768 41.86 -8.81 -26.68
CA HIS A 768 41.53 -10.15 -26.12
C HIS A 768 41.23 -10.25 -24.60
N GLU A 769 40.32 -11.08 -24.08
CA GLU A 769 39.91 -12.42 -24.51
C GLU A 769 38.53 -12.80 -23.94
N CYS A 770 37.81 -13.66 -24.67
CA CYS A 770 36.43 -14.06 -24.47
C CYS A 770 36.22 -15.09 -23.35
N LEU A 771 35.06 -14.94 -22.71
CA LEU A 771 34.36 -15.90 -21.87
C LEU A 771 33.75 -17.05 -22.69
N ASN A 772 33.68 -18.22 -22.06
CA ASN A 772 32.53 -19.14 -22.14
C ASN A 772 31.70 -18.98 -20.86
#